data_AF-A0A1M4ZLB2-F1
#
_entry.id   AF-A0A1M4ZLB2-F1
#
_cell.length_a   1.000
_cell.length_b   1.000
_cell.length_c   1.000
_cell.angle_alpha   90.00
_cell.angle_beta   90.00
_cell.angle_gamma   90.00
#
_symmetry.space_group_name_H-M   'P 1'
#
loop_
_entity.id
_entity.type
_entity.pdbx_description
1 polymer ?
#
loop_
_entity_poly.entity_id
_entity_poly.type
_entity_poly.pdbx_seq_one_letter_code
_entity_poly.pdbx_strand_id
1 'polypeptide(L)'
;MLRIKLCLLVTLVLSLATFTSAWAASPYLFRDTSGKWWEQSVAECSAAELVGGRGNGIFAPKDSVTQVEAIIFLNRALGHRTEADNYSMSQGGYNFPATFPAWAQRNVAFAADKGYISKAGIPSIQPKKAATRAEIAVLFANALKLSADGYQLNFKDNAAIPANLQTYIAAAVKHGIMAGRTDNTFDPNANVTRAEMAAIIARLVENGKINPNPNKYFIARLSAVDVAGKKITVARGGQTLTLSLQNEALLYRAGKSSLLNAFKASENVKVILDSTGKVAYMAYTAASTPSGSVSVTTGYTGTIRGLLSGSQWMLSFQPDAGSLTSFPLSGTVKITQNGLTRDLTALTSGARAEIKVTGGSVSEINLLSNVPTGNERRGYVVNMYLDYFTVRYDDGTSEEINKSNVSGTFYQLSRGQRISLTKVGNIVTGIVPLNEPKKLFGEVVSVGSSSITIEDGDGYERIVDLASGYRVKDKDGDSINLDDIDKEDSVAIELNTQDKAITIQLTDGSSSSSVLEGEVLEVDASGSWSIKIEKIDGTEKTYDVEDDVDVYEDGDSIDFDDIRKGDYVKLKLNSSNDVTRIDVMDYEIVEGEVTDVDTSGDWSITIEDDGREKTYDVSDDVYVYEGSRSRDFDDIEEDKDYVKLIINDNDEVIKISILDGSSSDDTYDGIITGLDLDDDEVTIKVDGRTKTYDLANNVKVIKDDEDLDLDEILIGSEVEFEVDDGEVVEIEITDDEDVTVEGELYDVKSGYIYLEQDNGTSSGVRHKLYFASSVSLKDKNNRTIDEDDLDDYEGKEVTIQLDNGKIKSLKVTE
;
A
#
# COMPACT_ATOMS: atom_id res chain seq x y z
N MET A 1 45.42 49.62 -25.15
CA MET A 1 44.29 49.94 -26.05
C MET A 1 44.10 48.80 -27.03
N LEU A 2 42.88 48.24 -27.06
CA LEU A 2 42.24 47.53 -28.18
C LEU A 2 42.89 46.23 -28.70
N ARG A 3 42.16 45.16 -29.05
CA ARG A 3 40.79 44.67 -28.87
C ARG A 3 40.77 43.38 -29.73
N ILE A 4 40.23 42.29 -29.18
CA ILE A 4 39.36 41.32 -29.88
C ILE A 4 39.94 40.64 -31.13
N LYS A 5 40.46 39.42 -30.97
CA LYS A 5 40.46 38.39 -32.02
C LYS A 5 40.36 36.99 -31.40
N LEU A 6 39.15 36.56 -31.08
CA LEU A 6 38.75 35.14 -31.03
C LEU A 6 37.22 35.09 -31.19
N CYS A 7 36.69 33.98 -31.72
CA CYS A 7 35.29 33.74 -32.11
C CYS A 7 34.90 34.15 -33.54
N LEU A 8 35.44 33.43 -34.52
CA LEU A 8 34.80 33.29 -35.84
C LEU A 8 35.28 32.03 -36.57
N LEU A 9 35.18 30.86 -35.92
CA LEU A 9 35.32 29.57 -36.60
C LEU A 9 34.72 28.37 -35.84
N VAL A 10 33.54 28.51 -35.21
CA VAL A 10 32.72 27.35 -34.73
C VAL A 10 31.21 27.55 -34.98
N THR A 11 30.77 28.68 -35.53
CA THR A 11 29.34 29.01 -35.73
C THR A 11 28.74 28.51 -37.06
N LEU A 12 28.97 27.25 -37.44
CA LEU A 12 28.26 26.63 -38.58
C LEU A 12 28.08 25.10 -38.51
N VAL A 13 27.96 24.51 -37.30
CA VAL A 13 27.49 23.11 -37.13
C VAL A 13 26.41 22.97 -36.04
N LEU A 14 26.00 24.07 -35.38
CA LEU A 14 24.95 24.06 -34.35
C LEU A 14 23.65 24.72 -34.85
N SER A 15 23.05 24.19 -35.91
CA SER A 15 21.68 24.58 -36.30
C SER A 15 20.91 23.46 -37.01
N LEU A 16 21.09 22.21 -36.56
CA LEU A 16 20.21 21.11 -36.93
C LEU A 16 19.94 20.19 -35.72
N ALA A 17 19.81 20.76 -34.52
CA ALA A 17 18.99 20.13 -33.51
C ALA A 17 17.54 20.39 -33.91
N THR A 18 16.96 19.49 -34.70
CA THR A 18 15.51 19.39 -34.76
C THR A 18 15.06 19.15 -33.33
N PHE A 19 14.54 20.19 -32.68
CA PHE A 19 13.60 20.02 -31.59
C PHE A 19 12.40 19.25 -32.17
N THR A 20 12.51 17.94 -32.30
CA THR A 20 11.35 17.09 -32.15
C THR A 20 11.10 17.12 -30.65
N SER A 21 10.41 18.15 -30.17
CA SER A 21 9.47 17.92 -29.07
C SER A 21 8.65 16.73 -29.57
N ALA A 22 8.94 15.53 -29.09
CA ALA A 22 8.01 14.44 -29.24
C ALA A 22 6.74 14.98 -28.56
N TRP A 23 5.77 15.41 -29.37
CA TRP A 23 4.41 15.51 -28.89
C TRP A 23 4.12 14.08 -28.46
N ALA A 24 4.25 13.79 -27.17
CA ALA A 24 3.63 12.61 -26.63
C ALA A 24 2.16 12.77 -27.03
N ALA A 25 1.69 11.89 -27.90
CA ALA A 25 0.28 11.85 -28.21
C ALA A 25 -0.39 11.35 -26.93
N SER A 26 -1.43 12.06 -26.48
CA SER A 26 -2.27 11.62 -25.35
C SER A 26 -2.44 10.10 -25.38
N PRO A 27 -2.19 9.37 -24.27
CA PRO A 27 -2.25 7.90 -24.27
C PRO A 27 -3.65 7.38 -24.68
N TYR A 28 -4.65 8.25 -24.65
CA TYR A 28 -6.03 7.95 -25.00
C TYR A 28 -6.38 8.23 -26.48
N LEU A 29 -5.49 8.85 -27.26
CA LEU A 29 -5.71 9.17 -28.67
C LEU A 29 -4.90 8.24 -29.59
N PHE A 30 -5.59 7.54 -30.47
CA PHE A 30 -4.94 6.72 -31.50
C PHE A 30 -4.53 7.55 -32.71
N ARG A 31 -3.37 7.24 -33.30
CA ARG A 31 -2.78 8.01 -34.40
C ARG A 31 -3.63 8.00 -35.68
N ASP A 32 -4.47 6.98 -35.86
CA ASP A 32 -5.28 6.79 -37.06
C ASP A 32 -6.75 7.26 -36.91
N THR A 33 -7.08 7.97 -35.83
CA THR A 33 -8.44 8.43 -35.55
C THR A 33 -8.65 9.94 -35.75
N SER A 34 -7.57 10.73 -35.86
CA SER A 34 -7.62 12.19 -35.92
C SER A 34 -8.32 12.75 -37.18
N GLY A 35 -9.06 13.84 -37.00
CA GLY A 35 -9.73 14.63 -38.03
C GLY A 35 -10.96 13.97 -38.66
N LYS A 36 -11.58 12.99 -38.00
CA LYS A 36 -12.69 12.18 -38.57
C LYS A 36 -13.88 12.12 -37.61
N TRP A 37 -15.06 11.76 -38.13
CA TRP A 37 -16.31 11.76 -37.37
C TRP A 37 -16.30 10.83 -36.14
N TRP A 38 -15.45 9.81 -36.16
CA TRP A 38 -15.30 8.83 -35.06
C TRP A 38 -14.29 9.26 -33.99
N GLU A 39 -13.51 10.32 -34.21
CA GLU A 39 -12.42 10.74 -33.33
C GLU A 39 -12.89 10.90 -31.88
N GLN A 40 -13.92 11.72 -31.66
CA GLN A 40 -14.46 11.99 -30.34
C GLN A 40 -14.95 10.70 -29.66
N SER A 41 -15.76 9.89 -30.34
CA SER A 41 -16.30 8.66 -29.76
C SER A 41 -15.21 7.63 -29.43
N VAL A 42 -14.17 7.54 -30.25
CA VAL A 42 -13.06 6.61 -29.99
C VAL A 42 -12.22 7.13 -28.82
N ALA A 43 -11.90 8.43 -28.78
CA ALA A 43 -11.20 9.05 -27.67
C ALA A 43 -11.97 8.89 -26.34
N GLU A 44 -13.28 9.12 -26.36
CA GLU A 44 -14.17 8.94 -25.21
C GLU A 44 -14.13 7.51 -24.69
N CYS A 45 -14.37 6.53 -25.56
CA CYS A 45 -14.36 5.13 -25.16
C CYS A 45 -12.96 4.65 -24.75
N SER A 46 -11.89 5.21 -25.32
CA SER A 46 -10.51 4.87 -24.95
C SER A 46 -10.14 5.42 -23.58
N ALA A 47 -10.47 6.69 -23.29
CA ALA A 47 -10.27 7.30 -21.98
C ALA A 47 -11.08 6.58 -20.88
N ALA A 48 -12.30 6.15 -21.21
CA ALA A 48 -13.14 5.35 -20.33
C ALA A 48 -12.76 3.86 -20.32
N GLU A 49 -11.72 3.45 -21.06
CA GLU A 49 -11.22 2.06 -21.11
C GLU A 49 -12.23 1.01 -21.62
N LEU A 50 -13.20 1.45 -22.41
CA LEU A 50 -14.28 0.62 -22.95
C LEU A 50 -13.87 -0.09 -24.25
N VAL A 51 -12.92 0.49 -24.98
CA VAL A 51 -12.36 -0.08 -26.22
C VAL A 51 -10.84 -0.11 -26.12
N GLY A 52 -10.22 -1.04 -26.86
CA GLY A 52 -8.76 -1.14 -26.98
C GLY A 52 -8.30 -1.09 -28.42
N GLY A 53 -7.07 -0.65 -28.67
CA GLY A 53 -6.45 -0.62 -30.00
C GLY A 53 -5.91 -1.97 -30.48
N ARG A 54 -5.30 -1.98 -31.67
CA ARG A 54 -4.58 -3.12 -32.26
C ARG A 54 -3.10 -3.20 -31.83
N GLY A 55 -2.64 -2.26 -30.99
CA GLY A 55 -1.22 -2.06 -30.63
C GLY A 55 -0.59 -0.89 -31.38
N ASN A 56 0.61 -0.46 -30.96
CA ASN A 56 1.41 0.60 -31.59
C ASN A 56 0.65 1.94 -31.83
N GLY A 57 -0.29 2.28 -30.95
CA GLY A 57 -1.11 3.49 -31.07
C GLY A 57 -2.12 3.47 -32.24
N ILE A 58 -2.50 2.29 -32.76
CA ILE A 58 -3.46 2.13 -33.86
C ILE A 58 -4.81 1.59 -33.34
N PHE A 59 -5.92 2.24 -33.71
CA PHE A 59 -7.27 1.76 -33.42
C PHE A 59 -7.87 0.91 -34.53
N ALA A 60 -7.52 1.17 -35.78
CA ALA A 60 -8.13 0.62 -37.00
C ALA A 60 -9.65 0.89 -37.09
N PRO A 61 -10.09 2.17 -37.19
CA PRO A 61 -11.50 2.55 -37.12
C PRO A 61 -12.38 1.97 -38.24
N LYS A 62 -11.78 1.70 -39.41
CA LYS A 62 -12.49 1.17 -40.59
C LYS A 62 -12.58 -0.35 -40.60
N ASP A 63 -11.78 -1.04 -39.79
CA ASP A 63 -11.84 -2.49 -39.70
C ASP A 63 -13.16 -2.89 -39.05
N SER A 64 -13.74 -4.00 -39.50
CA SER A 64 -14.87 -4.61 -38.81
C SER A 64 -14.46 -5.04 -37.40
N VAL A 65 -15.34 -4.80 -36.42
CA VAL A 65 -15.20 -5.42 -35.10
C VAL A 65 -15.46 -6.91 -35.24
N THR A 66 -14.59 -7.76 -34.70
CA THR A 66 -14.82 -9.22 -34.75
C THR A 66 -15.88 -9.63 -33.74
N GLN A 67 -16.46 -10.83 -33.91
CA GLN A 67 -17.41 -11.40 -32.94
C GLN A 67 -16.87 -11.42 -31.51
N VAL A 68 -15.60 -11.78 -31.33
CA VAL A 68 -14.95 -11.80 -30.00
C VAL A 68 -14.67 -10.39 -29.49
N GLU A 69 -14.24 -9.46 -30.35
CA GLU A 69 -14.04 -8.07 -29.95
C GLU A 69 -15.35 -7.40 -29.51
N ALA A 70 -16.47 -7.72 -30.17
CA ALA A 70 -17.78 -7.22 -29.78
C ALA A 70 -18.18 -7.69 -28.37
N ILE A 71 -17.88 -8.95 -28.03
CA ILE A 71 -18.08 -9.50 -26.67
C ILE A 71 -17.22 -8.76 -25.65
N ILE A 72 -15.92 -8.58 -25.94
CA ILE A 72 -14.99 -7.92 -25.02
C ILE A 72 -15.38 -6.47 -24.80
N PHE A 73 -15.70 -5.73 -25.87
CA PHE A 73 -16.13 -4.34 -25.76
C PHE A 73 -17.45 -4.22 -25.00
N LEU A 74 -18.37 -5.18 -25.15
CA LEU A 74 -19.58 -5.21 -24.34
C LEU A 74 -19.28 -5.48 -22.86
N ASN A 75 -18.45 -6.48 -22.53
CA ASN A 75 -18.06 -6.78 -21.16
C ASN A 75 -17.51 -5.51 -20.48
N ARG A 76 -16.60 -4.79 -21.16
CA ARG A 76 -16.03 -3.53 -20.67
C ARG A 76 -17.07 -2.42 -20.55
N ALA A 77 -17.92 -2.26 -21.57
CA ALA A 77 -19.00 -1.27 -21.57
C ALA A 77 -20.03 -1.49 -20.45
N LEU A 78 -20.12 -2.72 -19.92
CA LEU A 78 -20.95 -3.09 -18.77
C LEU A 78 -20.20 -3.06 -17.43
N GLY A 79 -18.92 -2.68 -17.42
CA GLY A 79 -18.11 -2.55 -16.20
C GLY A 79 -17.41 -3.85 -15.80
N HIS A 80 -17.50 -4.91 -16.61
CA HIS A 80 -16.99 -6.23 -16.28
C HIS A 80 -15.58 -6.51 -16.83
N ARG A 81 -14.72 -5.48 -16.92
CA ARG A 81 -13.40 -5.65 -17.55
C ARG A 81 -12.54 -6.62 -16.76
N THR A 82 -12.33 -6.31 -15.47
CA THR A 82 -11.44 -7.08 -14.60
C THR A 82 -11.96 -8.51 -14.41
N GLU A 83 -13.26 -8.68 -14.22
CA GLU A 83 -13.90 -9.98 -14.01
C GLU A 83 -13.82 -10.86 -15.26
N ALA A 84 -13.99 -10.28 -16.45
CA ALA A 84 -13.91 -11.04 -17.69
C ALA A 84 -12.46 -11.39 -18.09
N ASP A 85 -11.49 -10.51 -17.79
CA ASP A 85 -10.07 -10.74 -18.07
C ASP A 85 -9.46 -11.78 -17.10
N ASN A 86 -9.93 -11.82 -15.85
CA ASN A 86 -9.50 -12.76 -14.81
C ASN A 86 -10.47 -13.95 -14.60
N TYR A 87 -11.43 -14.15 -15.51
CA TYR A 87 -12.50 -15.13 -15.33
C TYR A 87 -11.96 -16.56 -15.16
N SER A 88 -12.34 -17.22 -14.06
CA SER A 88 -12.05 -18.63 -13.82
C SER A 88 -13.05 -19.52 -14.57
N MET A 89 -12.53 -20.38 -15.43
CA MET A 89 -13.33 -21.32 -16.23
C MET A 89 -13.50 -22.70 -15.56
N SER A 90 -13.25 -22.81 -14.25
CA SER A 90 -13.28 -24.07 -13.50
C SER A 90 -14.66 -24.76 -13.48
N GLN A 91 -15.74 -23.98 -13.59
CA GLN A 91 -17.12 -24.48 -13.70
C GLN A 91 -17.36 -25.32 -14.97
N GLY A 92 -16.47 -25.21 -15.97
CA GLY A 92 -16.53 -25.99 -17.20
C GLY A 92 -17.80 -25.75 -18.03
N GLY A 93 -18.10 -26.70 -18.92
CA GLY A 93 -19.24 -26.62 -19.83
C GLY A 93 -19.03 -25.72 -21.06
N TYR A 94 -17.80 -25.27 -21.29
CA TYR A 94 -17.40 -24.54 -22.48
C TYR A 94 -16.83 -25.49 -23.53
N ASN A 95 -17.40 -25.48 -24.73
CA ASN A 95 -16.88 -26.27 -25.85
C ASN A 95 -16.15 -25.35 -26.83
N PHE A 96 -14.92 -24.97 -26.49
CA PHE A 96 -14.07 -24.18 -27.37
C PHE A 96 -13.45 -25.07 -28.45
N PRO A 97 -13.53 -24.70 -29.74
CA PRO A 97 -12.73 -25.35 -30.78
C PRO A 97 -11.23 -25.30 -30.44
N ALA A 98 -10.46 -26.32 -30.81
CA ALA A 98 -9.02 -26.35 -30.55
C ALA A 98 -8.27 -25.15 -31.14
N THR A 99 -8.79 -24.56 -32.22
CA THR A 99 -8.24 -23.36 -32.88
C THR A 99 -8.71 -22.05 -32.26
N PHE A 100 -9.52 -22.09 -31.20
CA PHE A 100 -10.06 -20.89 -30.56
C PHE A 100 -8.97 -20.22 -29.72
N PRO A 101 -8.71 -18.92 -29.89
CA PRO A 101 -7.58 -18.25 -29.27
C PRO A 101 -7.74 -18.18 -27.74
N ALA A 102 -6.71 -18.64 -27.02
CA ALA A 102 -6.70 -18.70 -25.56
C ALA A 102 -7.01 -17.34 -24.89
N TRP A 103 -6.47 -16.24 -25.43
CA TRP A 103 -6.70 -14.88 -24.92
C TRP A 103 -8.18 -14.45 -24.90
N ALA A 104 -9.01 -15.05 -25.77
CA ALA A 104 -10.43 -14.72 -25.88
C ALA A 104 -11.33 -15.62 -25.00
N GLN A 105 -10.84 -16.78 -24.59
CA GLN A 105 -11.67 -17.82 -23.98
C GLN A 105 -12.31 -17.33 -22.68
N ARG A 106 -11.56 -16.64 -21.82
CA ARG A 106 -12.07 -16.12 -20.54
C ARG A 106 -13.23 -15.14 -20.73
N ASN A 107 -13.07 -14.16 -21.62
CA ASN A 107 -14.09 -13.16 -21.92
C ASN A 107 -15.36 -13.77 -22.55
N VAL A 108 -15.20 -14.79 -23.39
CA VAL A 108 -16.32 -15.51 -24.03
C VAL A 108 -17.04 -16.41 -23.02
N ALA A 109 -16.29 -17.11 -22.17
CA ALA A 109 -16.83 -17.94 -21.09
C ALA A 109 -17.64 -17.07 -20.11
N PHE A 110 -17.08 -15.94 -19.67
CA PHE A 110 -17.77 -14.96 -18.84
C PHE A 110 -19.10 -14.49 -19.46
N ALA A 111 -19.07 -14.10 -20.74
CA ALA A 111 -20.27 -13.68 -21.44
C ALA A 111 -21.33 -14.79 -21.58
N ALA A 112 -20.90 -16.05 -21.65
CA ALA A 112 -21.80 -17.20 -21.69
C ALA A 112 -22.47 -17.46 -20.34
N ASP A 113 -21.73 -17.36 -19.23
CA ASP A 113 -22.27 -17.55 -17.88
C ASP A 113 -23.18 -16.40 -17.46
N LYS A 114 -22.88 -15.17 -17.90
CA LYS A 114 -23.77 -14.01 -17.72
C LYS A 114 -25.01 -14.05 -18.64
N GLY A 115 -25.09 -15.03 -19.55
CA GLY A 115 -26.22 -15.21 -20.45
C GLY A 115 -26.28 -14.22 -21.62
N TYR A 116 -25.19 -13.53 -21.93
CA TYR A 116 -25.10 -12.62 -23.09
C TYR A 116 -25.10 -13.43 -24.39
N ILE A 117 -24.43 -14.57 -24.33
CA ILE A 117 -24.40 -15.62 -25.35
C ILE A 117 -24.74 -16.97 -24.70
N SER A 118 -25.07 -17.97 -25.52
CA SER A 118 -25.31 -19.34 -25.03
C SER A 118 -24.00 -20.14 -24.96
N LYS A 119 -23.80 -20.91 -23.88
CA LYS A 119 -22.68 -21.88 -23.76
C LYS A 119 -22.66 -22.87 -24.94
N ALA A 120 -23.83 -23.34 -25.37
CA ALA A 120 -23.96 -24.23 -26.52
C ALA A 120 -23.59 -23.55 -27.86
N GLY A 121 -23.60 -22.21 -27.91
CA GLY A 121 -23.22 -21.41 -29.08
C GLY A 121 -21.72 -21.20 -29.25
N ILE A 122 -20.91 -21.46 -28.21
CA ILE A 122 -19.45 -21.22 -28.23
C ILE A 122 -18.74 -21.89 -29.43
N PRO A 123 -19.02 -23.16 -29.79
CA PRO A 123 -18.40 -23.79 -30.96
C PRO A 123 -18.64 -23.06 -32.29
N SER A 124 -19.72 -22.27 -32.38
CA SER A 124 -20.11 -21.54 -33.60
C SER A 124 -19.50 -20.14 -33.69
N ILE A 125 -18.86 -19.66 -32.62
CA ILE A 125 -18.18 -18.37 -32.62
C ILE A 125 -16.91 -18.49 -33.45
N GLN A 126 -16.78 -17.61 -34.43
CA GLN A 126 -15.60 -17.49 -35.30
C GLN A 126 -14.80 -16.26 -34.86
N PRO A 127 -13.70 -16.41 -34.10
CA PRO A 127 -13.03 -15.31 -33.40
C PRO A 127 -12.61 -14.11 -34.27
N LYS A 128 -12.29 -14.38 -35.54
CA LYS A 128 -11.82 -13.38 -36.52
C LYS A 128 -12.92 -12.92 -37.47
N LYS A 129 -14.11 -13.54 -37.45
CA LYS A 129 -15.22 -13.15 -38.31
C LYS A 129 -15.76 -11.80 -37.84
N ALA A 130 -16.05 -10.92 -38.78
CA ALA A 130 -16.72 -9.66 -38.52
C ALA A 130 -18.10 -9.90 -37.87
N ALA A 131 -18.41 -9.11 -36.84
CA ALA A 131 -19.71 -9.10 -36.20
C ALA A 131 -20.71 -8.31 -37.05
N THR A 132 -21.86 -8.92 -37.30
CA THR A 132 -22.97 -8.30 -38.02
C THR A 132 -23.80 -7.41 -37.08
N ARG A 133 -24.55 -6.48 -37.66
CA ARG A 133 -25.50 -5.62 -36.92
C ARG A 133 -26.54 -6.44 -36.15
N ALA A 134 -27.03 -7.55 -36.72
CA ALA A 134 -27.95 -8.44 -36.02
C ALA A 134 -27.30 -9.12 -34.80
N GLU A 135 -26.08 -9.63 -34.94
CA GLU A 135 -25.34 -10.26 -33.84
C GLU A 135 -25.09 -9.27 -32.68
N ILE A 136 -24.69 -8.04 -32.99
CA ILE A 136 -24.49 -6.99 -31.97
C ILE A 136 -25.81 -6.62 -31.28
N ALA A 137 -26.90 -6.47 -32.05
CA ALA A 137 -28.22 -6.16 -31.48
C ALA A 137 -28.68 -7.25 -30.49
N VAL A 138 -28.54 -8.53 -30.87
CA VAL A 138 -28.88 -9.67 -30.00
C VAL A 138 -28.00 -9.69 -28.75
N LEU A 139 -26.70 -9.48 -28.93
CA LEU A 139 -25.73 -9.49 -27.84
C LEU A 139 -26.07 -8.43 -26.77
N PHE A 140 -26.32 -7.18 -27.17
CA PHE A 140 -26.73 -6.13 -26.23
C PHE A 140 -28.13 -6.37 -25.65
N ALA A 141 -29.09 -6.86 -26.45
CA ALA A 141 -30.43 -7.15 -25.96
C ALA A 141 -30.42 -8.21 -24.85
N ASN A 142 -29.64 -9.27 -25.01
CA ASN A 142 -29.45 -10.28 -23.98
C ASN A 142 -28.77 -9.69 -22.73
N ALA A 143 -27.66 -8.98 -22.93
CA ALA A 143 -26.87 -8.49 -21.81
C ALA A 143 -27.61 -7.44 -20.96
N LEU A 144 -28.42 -6.61 -21.59
CA LEU A 144 -29.27 -5.61 -20.92
C LEU A 144 -30.67 -6.15 -20.57
N LYS A 145 -30.93 -7.45 -20.80
CA LYS A 145 -32.21 -8.13 -20.55
C LYS A 145 -33.41 -7.38 -21.13
N LEU A 146 -33.27 -6.86 -22.35
CA LEU A 146 -34.26 -6.01 -22.98
C LEU A 146 -35.45 -6.82 -23.50
N SER A 147 -36.65 -6.30 -23.24
CA SER A 147 -37.89 -6.82 -23.81
C SER A 147 -38.40 -5.93 -24.94
N ALA A 148 -38.93 -6.57 -25.98
CA ALA A 148 -39.64 -5.88 -27.06
C ALA A 148 -41.04 -5.42 -26.62
N ASP A 149 -41.68 -6.11 -25.67
CA ASP A 149 -43.07 -5.91 -25.23
C ASP A 149 -44.04 -5.71 -26.42
N GLY A 150 -43.95 -6.59 -27.42
CA GLY A 150 -44.79 -6.54 -28.61
C GLY A 150 -44.41 -5.47 -29.65
N TYR A 151 -43.32 -4.72 -29.45
CA TYR A 151 -42.81 -3.76 -30.44
C TYR A 151 -42.51 -4.45 -31.78
N GLN A 152 -43.07 -3.91 -32.85
CA GLN A 152 -42.93 -4.44 -34.21
C GLN A 152 -41.87 -3.65 -34.98
N LEU A 153 -40.99 -4.38 -35.67
CA LEU A 153 -39.99 -3.79 -36.55
C LEU A 153 -40.65 -3.31 -37.85
N ASN A 154 -40.46 -2.03 -38.18
CA ASN A 154 -41.04 -1.40 -39.37
C ASN A 154 -39.97 -1.06 -40.43
N PHE A 155 -39.07 -2.00 -40.71
CA PHE A 155 -38.01 -1.84 -41.71
C PHE A 155 -38.36 -2.50 -43.05
N LYS A 156 -37.87 -1.93 -44.15
CA LYS A 156 -38.10 -2.45 -45.51
C LYS A 156 -37.55 -3.87 -45.71
N ASP A 157 -36.47 -4.19 -45.01
CA ASP A 157 -35.75 -5.45 -45.05
C ASP A 157 -36.07 -6.35 -43.84
N ASN A 158 -37.24 -6.17 -43.19
CA ASN A 158 -37.63 -6.99 -42.04
C ASN A 158 -37.64 -8.50 -42.37
N ALA A 159 -37.92 -8.87 -43.62
CA ALA A 159 -37.88 -10.26 -44.09
C ALA A 159 -36.45 -10.86 -44.15
N ALA A 160 -35.41 -10.02 -44.15
CA ALA A 160 -34.02 -10.47 -44.10
C ALA A 160 -33.56 -10.80 -42.66
N ILE A 161 -34.38 -10.49 -41.65
CA ILE A 161 -34.09 -10.78 -40.25
C ILE A 161 -34.63 -12.17 -39.91
N PRO A 162 -33.79 -13.13 -39.48
CA PRO A 162 -34.24 -14.45 -39.05
C PRO A 162 -35.28 -14.36 -37.93
N ALA A 163 -36.34 -15.17 -38.02
CA ALA A 163 -37.49 -15.08 -37.10
C ALA A 163 -37.10 -15.22 -35.62
N ASN A 164 -36.10 -16.04 -35.31
CA ASN A 164 -35.59 -16.24 -33.95
C ASN A 164 -34.80 -15.03 -33.40
N LEU A 165 -34.38 -14.08 -34.25
CA LEU A 165 -33.65 -12.88 -33.84
C LEU A 165 -34.55 -11.63 -33.78
N GLN A 166 -35.73 -11.68 -34.39
CA GLN A 166 -36.62 -10.51 -34.52
C GLN A 166 -36.98 -9.89 -33.17
N THR A 167 -37.32 -10.68 -32.15
CA THR A 167 -37.68 -10.15 -30.82
C THR A 167 -36.52 -9.41 -30.16
N TYR A 168 -35.30 -9.92 -30.29
CA TYR A 168 -34.10 -9.29 -29.71
C TYR A 168 -33.75 -8.00 -30.44
N ILE A 169 -33.83 -8.01 -31.77
CA ILE A 169 -33.58 -6.82 -32.59
C ILE A 169 -34.68 -5.77 -32.34
N ALA A 170 -35.94 -6.19 -32.22
CA ALA A 170 -37.04 -5.32 -31.82
C ALA A 170 -36.79 -4.64 -30.48
N ALA A 171 -36.33 -5.40 -29.47
CA ALA A 171 -35.96 -4.86 -28.17
C ALA A 171 -34.79 -3.86 -28.30
N ALA A 172 -33.71 -4.22 -29.00
CA ALA A 172 -32.56 -3.34 -29.19
C ALA A 172 -32.94 -2.03 -29.90
N VAL A 173 -33.82 -2.08 -30.89
CA VAL A 173 -34.31 -0.89 -31.62
C VAL A 173 -35.23 -0.03 -30.75
N LYS A 174 -36.20 -0.65 -30.07
CA LYS A 174 -37.12 0.02 -29.15
C LYS A 174 -36.38 0.83 -28.07
N HIS A 175 -35.33 0.24 -27.51
CA HIS A 175 -34.58 0.84 -26.40
C HIS A 175 -33.44 1.76 -26.87
N GLY A 176 -33.30 1.99 -28.19
CA GLY A 176 -32.30 2.89 -28.75
C GLY A 176 -30.87 2.34 -28.73
N ILE A 177 -30.70 1.04 -28.52
CA ILE A 177 -29.41 0.36 -28.60
C ILE A 177 -28.89 0.37 -30.03
N MET A 178 -29.77 0.06 -30.98
CA MET A 178 -29.50 0.06 -32.42
C MET A 178 -30.54 0.93 -33.12
N ALA A 179 -30.16 1.50 -34.26
CA ALA A 179 -31.04 2.30 -35.10
C ALA A 179 -30.99 1.77 -36.55
N GLY A 180 -32.10 1.95 -37.27
CA GLY A 180 -32.14 1.73 -38.71
C GLY A 180 -31.32 2.76 -39.47
N ARG A 181 -31.10 2.50 -40.75
CA ARG A 181 -30.42 3.39 -41.68
C ARG A 181 -31.39 4.43 -42.25
N THR A 182 -30.84 5.44 -42.91
CA THR A 182 -31.58 6.56 -43.49
C THR A 182 -32.60 6.15 -44.57
N ASP A 183 -32.42 4.99 -45.20
CA ASP A 183 -33.32 4.43 -46.22
C ASP A 183 -34.45 3.56 -45.65
N ASN A 184 -34.61 3.53 -44.32
CA ASN A 184 -35.54 2.70 -43.56
C ASN A 184 -35.25 1.18 -43.64
N THR A 185 -33.97 0.81 -43.71
CA THR A 185 -33.50 -0.58 -43.56
C THR A 185 -32.83 -0.79 -42.20
N PHE A 186 -32.88 -2.01 -41.67
CA PHE A 186 -32.05 -2.40 -40.52
C PHE A 186 -30.65 -2.83 -40.95
N ASP A 187 -30.59 -3.54 -42.08
CA ASP A 187 -29.45 -4.27 -42.63
C ASP A 187 -28.80 -5.22 -41.63
N PRO A 188 -29.43 -6.38 -41.37
CA PRO A 188 -28.99 -7.32 -40.34
C PRO A 188 -27.62 -7.94 -40.63
N ASN A 189 -27.22 -8.04 -41.90
CA ASN A 189 -26.02 -8.76 -42.33
C ASN A 189 -24.80 -7.85 -42.54
N ALA A 190 -24.97 -6.53 -42.56
CA ALA A 190 -23.82 -5.64 -42.62
C ALA A 190 -22.95 -5.76 -41.36
N ASN A 191 -21.65 -5.74 -41.60
CA ASN A 191 -20.64 -5.71 -40.55
C ASN A 191 -20.63 -4.34 -39.87
N VAL A 192 -20.29 -4.33 -38.59
CA VAL A 192 -20.07 -3.09 -37.83
C VAL A 192 -18.58 -2.82 -37.75
N THR A 193 -18.18 -1.61 -38.09
CA THR A 193 -16.79 -1.15 -37.95
C THR A 193 -16.46 -0.86 -36.49
N ARG A 194 -15.18 -0.88 -36.14
CA ARG A 194 -14.71 -0.55 -34.79
C ARG A 194 -15.08 0.90 -34.40
N ALA A 195 -15.06 1.82 -35.36
CA ALA A 195 -15.54 3.19 -35.16
C ALA A 195 -17.05 3.25 -34.85
N GLU A 196 -17.88 2.52 -35.60
CA GLU A 196 -19.32 2.46 -35.34
C GLU A 196 -19.62 1.83 -33.98
N MET A 197 -18.88 0.80 -33.58
CA MET A 197 -19.03 0.17 -32.25
C MET A 197 -18.71 1.16 -31.12
N ALA A 198 -17.61 1.93 -31.23
CA ALA A 198 -17.29 2.98 -30.26
C ALA A 198 -18.38 4.06 -30.20
N ALA A 199 -18.90 4.49 -31.35
CA ALA A 199 -19.99 5.46 -31.42
C ALA A 199 -21.30 4.94 -30.80
N ILE A 200 -21.60 3.64 -30.95
CA ILE A 200 -22.73 3.00 -30.27
C ILE A 200 -22.51 3.07 -28.75
N ILE A 201 -21.37 2.60 -28.24
CA ILE A 201 -21.06 2.60 -26.81
C ILE A 201 -21.14 4.01 -26.22
N ALA A 202 -20.47 5.00 -26.83
CA ALA A 202 -20.47 6.38 -26.37
C ALA A 202 -21.89 6.95 -26.26
N ARG A 203 -22.74 6.71 -27.26
CA ARG A 203 -24.15 7.12 -27.24
C ARG A 203 -24.94 6.44 -26.12
N LEU A 204 -24.66 5.17 -25.84
CA LEU A 204 -25.35 4.45 -24.77
C LEU A 204 -24.94 4.95 -23.39
N VAL A 205 -23.67 5.33 -23.21
CA VAL A 205 -23.25 5.98 -21.97
C VAL A 205 -23.91 7.34 -21.80
N GLU A 206 -23.89 8.16 -22.85
CA GLU A 206 -24.47 9.51 -22.83
C GLU A 206 -25.98 9.50 -22.54
N ASN A 207 -26.71 8.51 -23.04
CA ASN A 207 -28.14 8.34 -22.77
C ASN A 207 -28.45 7.56 -21.48
N GLY A 208 -27.45 7.30 -20.64
CA GLY A 208 -27.60 6.60 -19.35
C GLY A 208 -28.05 5.14 -19.48
N LYS A 209 -27.87 4.51 -20.65
CA LYS A 209 -28.22 3.10 -20.90
C LYS A 209 -27.17 2.14 -20.35
N ILE A 210 -25.94 2.60 -20.22
CA ILE A 210 -24.83 1.90 -19.59
C ILE A 210 -23.99 2.94 -18.85
N ASN A 211 -23.44 2.60 -17.70
CA ASN A 211 -22.37 3.39 -17.08
C ASN A 211 -21.44 2.45 -16.32
N PRO A 212 -20.32 2.04 -16.93
CA PRO A 212 -19.46 0.99 -16.38
C PRO A 212 -18.65 1.44 -15.17
N ASN A 213 -18.44 2.75 -15.00
CA ASN A 213 -17.72 3.29 -13.85
C ASN A 213 -18.19 4.73 -13.59
N PRO A 214 -19.24 4.93 -12.78
CA PRO A 214 -19.82 6.25 -12.54
C PRO A 214 -18.90 7.21 -11.77
N ASN A 215 -17.85 6.69 -11.11
CA ASN A 215 -16.85 7.52 -10.43
C ASN A 215 -15.80 8.04 -11.41
N LYS A 216 -15.45 7.24 -12.43
CA LYS A 216 -14.53 7.61 -13.49
C LYS A 216 -15.21 8.41 -14.61
N TYR A 217 -16.38 7.97 -15.06
CA TYR A 217 -17.12 8.56 -16.19
C TYR A 217 -18.51 9.04 -15.74
N PHE A 218 -18.70 10.35 -15.75
CA PHE A 218 -19.96 11.00 -15.40
C PHE A 218 -20.29 12.19 -16.32
N ILE A 219 -21.57 12.57 -16.32
CA ILE A 219 -22.05 13.84 -16.87
C ILE A 219 -22.26 14.79 -15.70
N ALA A 220 -21.69 15.99 -15.77
CA ALA A 220 -21.87 17.01 -14.75
C ALA A 220 -22.03 18.40 -15.37
N ARG A 221 -22.59 19.34 -14.59
CA ARG A 221 -22.72 20.73 -14.99
C ARG A 221 -21.49 21.50 -14.52
N LEU A 222 -20.84 22.25 -15.40
CA LEU A 222 -19.74 23.15 -15.05
C LEU A 222 -20.25 24.27 -14.14
N SER A 223 -19.59 24.46 -13.00
CA SER A 223 -19.76 25.61 -12.10
C SER A 223 -18.71 26.69 -12.40
N ALA A 224 -17.48 26.31 -12.70
CA ALA A 224 -16.39 27.22 -13.05
C ALA A 224 -15.37 26.55 -13.98
N VAL A 225 -14.60 27.35 -14.70
CA VAL A 225 -13.48 26.91 -15.55
C VAL A 225 -12.30 27.84 -15.29
N ASP A 226 -11.21 27.29 -14.75
CA ASP A 226 -9.95 28.00 -14.53
C ASP A 226 -8.95 27.58 -15.61
N VAL A 227 -8.77 28.45 -16.60
CA VAL A 227 -7.88 28.20 -17.74
C VAL A 227 -6.41 28.28 -17.34
N ALA A 228 -6.05 29.15 -16.40
CA ALA A 228 -4.66 29.34 -15.98
C ALA A 228 -4.19 28.18 -15.10
N GLY A 229 -5.01 27.80 -14.12
CA GLY A 229 -4.74 26.65 -13.25
C GLY A 229 -5.06 25.29 -13.86
N LYS A 230 -5.59 25.25 -15.10
CA LYS A 230 -6.08 24.04 -15.78
C LYS A 230 -7.04 23.22 -14.90
N LYS A 231 -8.02 23.88 -14.28
CA LYS A 231 -9.02 23.25 -13.41
C LYS A 231 -10.44 23.48 -13.94
N ILE A 232 -11.33 22.54 -13.66
CA ILE A 232 -12.78 22.74 -13.80
C ILE A 232 -13.44 22.52 -12.44
N THR A 233 -14.51 23.26 -12.15
CA THR A 233 -15.40 22.97 -11.04
C THR A 233 -16.71 22.48 -11.60
N VAL A 234 -17.21 21.35 -11.11
CA VAL A 234 -18.47 20.73 -11.56
C VAL A 234 -19.44 20.56 -10.40
N ALA A 235 -20.73 20.75 -10.66
CA ALA A 235 -21.80 20.39 -9.74
C ALA A 235 -22.22 18.93 -9.95
N ARG A 236 -22.12 18.11 -8.91
CA ARG A 236 -22.51 16.69 -8.90
C ARG A 236 -23.16 16.36 -7.55
N GLY A 237 -24.36 15.78 -7.57
CA GLY A 237 -25.03 15.32 -6.34
C GLY A 237 -25.36 16.42 -5.31
N GLY A 238 -25.47 17.69 -5.74
CA GLY A 238 -25.68 18.83 -4.83
C GLY A 238 -24.40 19.45 -4.25
N GLN A 239 -23.23 18.90 -4.57
CA GLN A 239 -21.91 19.42 -4.18
C GLN A 239 -21.13 19.94 -5.39
N THR A 240 -20.12 20.78 -5.14
CA THR A 240 -19.15 21.24 -6.14
C THR A 240 -17.83 20.52 -5.98
N LEU A 241 -17.33 19.91 -7.05
CA LEU A 241 -16.05 19.22 -7.11
C LEU A 241 -15.10 19.98 -8.03
N THR A 242 -13.91 20.33 -7.55
CA THR A 242 -12.86 20.95 -8.37
C THR A 242 -11.87 19.88 -8.82
N LEU A 243 -11.67 19.79 -10.13
CA LEU A 243 -10.87 18.75 -10.78
C LEU A 243 -9.76 19.40 -11.61
N SER A 244 -8.53 18.94 -11.41
CA SER A 244 -7.39 19.31 -12.23
C SER A 244 -7.42 18.53 -13.54
N LEU A 245 -7.09 19.18 -14.66
CA LEU A 245 -6.90 18.52 -15.94
C LEU A 245 -5.51 17.90 -16.01
N GLN A 246 -5.41 16.74 -16.65
CA GLN A 246 -4.11 16.23 -17.08
C GLN A 246 -3.50 17.15 -18.16
N ASN A 247 -2.17 17.12 -18.31
CA ASN A 247 -1.47 17.98 -19.28
C ASN A 247 -1.97 17.81 -20.72
N GLU A 248 -2.39 16.60 -21.10
CA GLU A 248 -2.87 16.24 -22.44
C GLU A 248 -4.35 15.83 -22.43
N ALA A 249 -5.17 16.53 -21.63
CA ALA A 249 -6.60 16.29 -21.54
C ALA A 249 -7.27 16.40 -22.92
N LEU A 250 -8.06 15.39 -23.27
CA LEU A 250 -8.75 15.35 -24.56
C LEU A 250 -10.07 16.12 -24.45
N LEU A 251 -10.10 17.31 -25.04
CA LEU A 251 -11.24 18.22 -24.97
C LEU A 251 -12.00 18.27 -26.28
N TYR A 252 -13.32 18.04 -26.27
CA TYR A 252 -14.14 18.04 -27.48
C TYR A 252 -15.39 18.92 -27.38
N ARG A 253 -15.74 19.54 -28.50
CA ARG A 253 -17.03 20.20 -28.70
C ARG A 253 -17.56 19.87 -30.09
N ALA A 254 -18.79 19.36 -30.14
CA ALA A 254 -19.49 19.04 -31.39
C ALA A 254 -18.65 18.19 -32.38
N GLY A 255 -18.01 17.12 -31.90
CA GLY A 255 -17.22 16.21 -32.73
C GLY A 255 -15.80 16.70 -33.07
N LYS A 256 -15.36 17.85 -32.56
CA LYS A 256 -14.05 18.44 -32.87
C LYS A 256 -13.24 18.69 -31.61
N SER A 257 -11.92 18.53 -31.71
CA SER A 257 -10.98 18.92 -30.66
C SER A 257 -11.16 20.41 -30.33
N SER A 258 -11.02 20.74 -29.04
CA SER A 258 -11.31 22.04 -28.47
C SER A 258 -10.26 22.42 -27.42
N LEU A 259 -10.27 23.67 -26.98
CA LEU A 259 -9.49 24.16 -25.85
C LEU A 259 -10.39 24.34 -24.62
N LEU A 260 -9.77 24.39 -23.43
CA LEU A 260 -10.49 24.55 -22.16
C LEU A 260 -11.28 25.87 -22.11
N ASN A 261 -10.73 26.95 -22.67
CA ASN A 261 -11.38 28.26 -22.71
C ASN A 261 -12.67 28.31 -23.55
N ALA A 262 -12.96 27.26 -24.34
CA ALA A 262 -14.20 27.16 -25.09
C ALA A 262 -15.38 26.73 -24.20
N PHE A 263 -15.11 26.19 -23.01
CA PHE A 263 -16.11 25.73 -22.05
C PHE A 263 -16.49 26.83 -21.08
N LYS A 264 -17.76 26.86 -20.70
CA LYS A 264 -18.35 27.92 -19.87
C LYS A 264 -19.09 27.31 -18.70
N ALA A 265 -19.14 28.06 -17.60
CA ALA A 265 -20.04 27.75 -16.50
C ALA A 265 -21.47 27.57 -17.02
N SER A 266 -22.24 26.70 -16.36
CA SER A 266 -23.58 26.23 -16.72
C SER A 266 -23.70 25.25 -17.89
N GLU A 267 -22.62 24.91 -18.60
CA GLU A 267 -22.67 23.87 -19.62
C GLU A 267 -22.60 22.47 -19.00
N ASN A 268 -23.27 21.49 -19.62
CA ASN A 268 -23.10 20.10 -19.26
C ASN A 268 -21.92 19.50 -20.02
N VAL A 269 -21.12 18.74 -19.31
CA VAL A 269 -19.93 18.07 -19.85
C VAL A 269 -19.93 16.60 -19.46
N LYS A 270 -19.52 15.77 -20.41
CA LYS A 270 -19.02 14.41 -20.14
C LYS A 270 -17.61 14.56 -19.59
N VAL A 271 -17.32 13.94 -18.45
CA VAL A 271 -16.01 13.98 -17.80
C VAL A 271 -15.55 12.54 -17.57
N ILE A 272 -14.30 12.26 -17.94
CA ILE A 272 -13.64 10.99 -17.64
C ILE A 272 -12.35 11.31 -16.87
N LEU A 273 -12.18 10.68 -15.71
CA LEU A 273 -10.98 10.80 -14.89
C LEU A 273 -9.94 9.72 -15.25
N ASP A 274 -8.66 10.00 -15.05
CA ASP A 274 -7.60 9.00 -15.05
C ASP A 274 -7.51 8.26 -13.69
N SER A 275 -6.52 7.38 -13.54
CA SER A 275 -6.28 6.63 -12.29
C SER A 275 -5.84 7.52 -11.12
N THR A 276 -5.39 8.75 -11.38
CA THR A 276 -4.99 9.74 -10.36
C THR A 276 -6.10 10.72 -10.02
N GLY A 277 -7.30 10.55 -10.60
CA GLY A 277 -8.44 11.44 -10.39
C GLY A 277 -8.42 12.74 -11.20
N LYS A 278 -7.46 12.93 -12.13
CA LYS A 278 -7.40 14.11 -13.00
C LYS A 278 -8.26 13.92 -14.24
N VAL A 279 -8.77 15.03 -14.81
CA VAL A 279 -9.64 15.00 -15.99
C VAL A 279 -8.83 14.59 -17.21
N ALA A 280 -9.09 13.38 -17.69
CA ALA A 280 -8.44 12.82 -18.86
C ALA A 280 -9.15 13.16 -20.18
N TYR A 281 -10.48 13.20 -20.14
CA TYR A 281 -11.32 13.60 -21.26
C TYR A 281 -12.47 14.47 -20.77
N MET A 282 -12.80 15.51 -21.54
CA MET A 282 -14.00 16.30 -21.33
C MET A 282 -14.65 16.66 -22.66
N ALA A 283 -15.96 16.52 -22.76
CA ALA A 283 -16.70 16.95 -23.94
C ALA A 283 -18.02 17.65 -23.60
N TYR A 284 -18.35 18.69 -24.37
CA TYR A 284 -19.67 19.31 -24.28
C TYR A 284 -20.74 18.27 -24.63
N THR A 285 -21.82 18.26 -23.85
CA THR A 285 -23.01 17.48 -24.15
C THR A 285 -24.28 18.31 -23.93
N ALA A 286 -25.28 18.08 -24.78
CA ALA A 286 -26.62 18.60 -24.57
C ALA A 286 -27.42 17.74 -23.57
N ALA A 287 -26.94 16.54 -23.25
CA ALA A 287 -27.54 15.71 -22.22
C ALA A 287 -27.37 16.39 -20.86
N SER A 288 -28.48 16.64 -20.17
CA SER A 288 -28.45 16.95 -18.74
C SER A 288 -28.16 15.68 -17.95
N THR A 289 -27.61 15.81 -16.74
CA THR A 289 -27.69 14.76 -15.71
C THR A 289 -29.10 14.17 -15.75
N PRO A 290 -29.27 12.83 -15.92
CA PRO A 290 -30.57 12.24 -16.22
C PRO A 290 -31.62 12.62 -15.17
N SER A 291 -32.46 13.60 -15.49
CA SER A 291 -33.64 14.00 -14.73
C SER A 291 -34.85 13.46 -15.48
N GLY A 292 -35.02 12.14 -15.48
CA GLY A 292 -36.09 11.46 -16.23
C GLY A 292 -35.69 10.09 -16.76
N SER A 293 -35.81 9.10 -15.87
CA SER A 293 -35.80 7.64 -16.07
C SER A 293 -36.08 7.09 -17.48
N VAL A 294 -35.04 6.55 -18.13
CA VAL A 294 -34.96 5.08 -18.20
C VAL A 294 -33.90 4.70 -17.20
N SER A 295 -34.33 4.55 -15.95
CA SER A 295 -33.46 3.99 -14.95
C SER A 295 -33.17 2.57 -15.40
N VAL A 296 -31.95 2.34 -15.88
CA VAL A 296 -31.46 0.98 -15.97
C VAL A 296 -31.44 0.49 -14.54
N THR A 297 -32.43 -0.32 -14.21
CA THR A 297 -32.49 -1.01 -12.94
C THR A 297 -31.63 -2.25 -13.08
N THR A 298 -30.38 -2.13 -12.63
CA THR A 298 -29.49 -3.28 -12.57
C THR A 298 -29.72 -3.97 -11.23
N GLY A 299 -30.18 -5.22 -11.29
CA GLY A 299 -30.28 -6.08 -10.12
C GLY A 299 -28.92 -6.72 -9.84
N TYR A 300 -28.44 -6.60 -8.62
CA TYR A 300 -27.29 -7.34 -8.14
C TYR A 300 -27.72 -8.24 -7.00
N THR A 301 -27.32 -9.50 -7.05
CA THR A 301 -27.33 -10.38 -5.88
C THR A 301 -25.91 -10.42 -5.35
N GLY A 302 -25.74 -10.40 -4.05
CA GLY A 302 -24.42 -10.27 -3.45
C GLY A 302 -24.47 -10.08 -1.95
N THR A 303 -23.34 -9.66 -1.41
CA THR A 303 -23.11 -9.50 0.02
C THR A 303 -22.96 -8.02 0.35
N ILE A 304 -23.71 -7.54 1.34
CA ILE A 304 -23.51 -6.22 1.91
C ILE A 304 -22.16 -6.22 2.64
N ARG A 305 -21.29 -5.24 2.36
CA ARG A 305 -20.03 -5.05 3.08
C ARG A 305 -20.10 -3.96 4.14
N GLY A 306 -21.05 -3.04 4.01
CA GLY A 306 -21.32 -2.03 5.02
C GLY A 306 -22.18 -0.89 4.50
N LEU A 307 -22.58 -0.01 5.40
CA LEU A 307 -23.04 1.33 5.07
C LEU A 307 -21.94 2.32 5.42
N LEU A 308 -21.64 3.22 4.50
CA LEU A 308 -20.77 4.36 4.76
C LEU A 308 -21.67 5.58 4.98
N SER A 309 -21.46 6.28 6.10
CA SER A 309 -22.10 7.56 6.42
C SER A 309 -21.28 8.73 5.88
N GLY A 310 -21.98 9.79 5.46
CA GLY A 310 -21.42 11.00 4.86
C GLY A 310 -22.56 11.94 4.46
N SER A 311 -22.37 12.83 3.47
CA SER A 311 -23.46 13.70 2.99
C SER A 311 -24.63 12.94 2.30
N GLN A 312 -24.41 11.69 1.92
CA GLN A 312 -25.43 10.72 1.49
C GLN A 312 -24.99 9.31 1.90
N TRP A 313 -25.92 8.47 2.34
CA TRP A 313 -25.63 7.08 2.69
C TRP A 313 -25.17 6.29 1.46
N MET A 314 -24.07 5.54 1.59
CA MET A 314 -23.56 4.65 0.54
C MET A 314 -23.65 3.21 1.02
N LEU A 315 -24.21 2.32 0.20
CA LEU A 315 -24.16 0.88 0.40
C LEU A 315 -22.89 0.32 -0.23
N SER A 316 -21.94 -0.09 0.59
CA SER A 316 -20.82 -0.92 0.16
C SER A 316 -21.34 -2.34 -0.09
N PHE A 317 -21.29 -2.78 -1.35
CA PHE A 317 -21.90 -4.02 -1.79
C PHE A 317 -20.93 -4.79 -2.68
N GLN A 318 -20.80 -6.09 -2.40
CA GLN A 318 -20.03 -7.03 -3.19
C GLN A 318 -21.02 -7.90 -3.98
N PRO A 319 -21.32 -7.59 -5.25
CA PRO A 319 -22.10 -8.49 -6.08
C PRO A 319 -21.45 -9.88 -6.12
N ASP A 320 -22.25 -10.94 -6.18
CA ASP A 320 -21.77 -12.33 -6.35
C ASP A 320 -20.86 -12.50 -7.57
N ALA A 321 -21.01 -11.60 -8.55
CA ALA A 321 -20.30 -11.65 -9.81
C ALA A 321 -19.78 -10.26 -10.22
N GLY A 322 -19.09 -9.59 -9.30
CA GLY A 322 -18.40 -8.30 -9.51
C GLY A 322 -17.29 -8.08 -8.47
N SER A 323 -16.63 -6.93 -8.47
CA SER A 323 -15.79 -6.45 -7.36
C SER A 323 -16.57 -5.55 -6.40
N LEU A 324 -15.99 -5.32 -5.22
CA LEU A 324 -16.58 -4.45 -4.20
C LEU A 324 -16.91 -3.08 -4.79
N THR A 325 -18.18 -2.69 -4.69
CA THR A 325 -18.69 -1.46 -5.29
C THR A 325 -19.57 -0.74 -4.28
N SER A 326 -19.35 0.55 -4.12
CA SER A 326 -20.17 1.39 -3.25
C SER A 326 -21.24 2.11 -4.07
N PHE A 327 -22.51 1.92 -3.71
CA PHE A 327 -23.66 2.52 -4.37
C PHE A 327 -24.34 3.53 -3.46
N PRO A 328 -24.61 4.78 -3.89
CA PRO A 328 -25.41 5.69 -3.08
C PRO A 328 -26.82 5.15 -2.84
N LEU A 329 -27.35 5.25 -1.63
CA LEU A 329 -28.74 4.90 -1.32
C LEU A 329 -29.67 6.01 -1.79
N SER A 330 -30.75 5.64 -2.47
CA SER A 330 -31.85 6.59 -2.73
C SER A 330 -32.45 7.07 -1.41
N GLY A 331 -32.82 8.35 -1.34
CA GLY A 331 -33.59 8.89 -0.21
C GLY A 331 -34.96 8.22 0.00
N THR A 332 -35.41 7.38 -0.95
CA THR A 332 -36.63 6.57 -0.86
C THR A 332 -36.36 5.06 -0.97
N VAL A 333 -35.16 4.60 -0.60
CA VAL A 333 -34.80 3.17 -0.71
C VAL A 333 -35.79 2.30 0.07
N LYS A 334 -36.26 1.21 -0.55
CA LYS A 334 -37.12 0.22 0.11
C LYS A 334 -36.27 -0.96 0.58
N ILE A 335 -36.30 -1.25 1.88
CA ILE A 335 -35.58 -2.39 2.46
C ILE A 335 -36.62 -3.41 2.92
N THR A 336 -36.50 -4.66 2.46
CA THR A 336 -37.43 -5.73 2.81
C THR A 336 -36.70 -7.00 3.22
N GLN A 337 -37.28 -7.77 4.13
CA GLN A 337 -36.84 -9.12 4.48
C GLN A 337 -38.08 -9.99 4.66
N ASN A 338 -38.15 -11.14 3.97
CA ASN A 338 -39.34 -12.03 4.00
C ASN A 338 -40.67 -11.31 3.72
N GLY A 339 -40.65 -10.28 2.87
CA GLY A 339 -41.83 -9.47 2.53
C GLY A 339 -42.21 -8.39 3.56
N LEU A 340 -41.50 -8.27 4.68
CA LEU A 340 -41.68 -7.21 5.68
C LEU A 340 -40.74 -6.02 5.42
N THR A 341 -41.20 -4.80 5.67
CA THR A 341 -40.36 -3.59 5.57
C THR A 341 -39.37 -3.54 6.74
N ARG A 342 -38.13 -3.16 6.44
CA ARG A 342 -37.04 -2.95 7.40
C ARG A 342 -36.49 -1.53 7.28
N ASP A 343 -35.74 -1.11 8.29
CA ASP A 343 -34.96 0.13 8.25
C ASP A 343 -33.49 -0.13 7.88
N LEU A 344 -32.67 0.92 7.86
CA LEU A 344 -31.25 0.84 7.53
C LEU A 344 -30.45 -0.03 8.51
N THR A 345 -30.92 -0.21 9.74
CA THR A 345 -30.22 -1.03 10.75
C THR A 345 -30.21 -2.52 10.39
N ALA A 346 -31.10 -2.95 9.50
CA ALA A 346 -31.14 -4.33 9.01
C ALA A 346 -30.03 -4.66 7.97
N LEU A 347 -29.28 -3.66 7.50
CA LEU A 347 -28.26 -3.81 6.48
C LEU A 347 -26.90 -4.14 7.11
N THR A 348 -26.80 -5.32 7.72
CA THR A 348 -25.57 -5.77 8.38
C THR A 348 -24.53 -6.22 7.36
N SER A 349 -23.25 -5.95 7.62
CA SER A 349 -22.15 -6.51 6.83
C SER A 349 -22.22 -8.06 6.84
N GLY A 350 -21.93 -8.69 5.71
CA GLY A 350 -22.07 -10.13 5.50
C GLY A 350 -23.48 -10.59 5.08
N ALA A 351 -24.52 -9.77 5.22
CA ALA A 351 -25.87 -10.16 4.81
C ALA A 351 -25.98 -10.32 3.29
N ARG A 352 -26.59 -11.43 2.86
CA ARG A 352 -26.95 -11.62 1.44
C ARG A 352 -28.17 -10.78 1.10
N ALA A 353 -28.09 -10.04 0.02
CA ALA A 353 -29.18 -9.23 -0.47
C ALA A 353 -29.27 -9.23 -1.99
N GLU A 354 -30.47 -8.98 -2.48
CA GLU A 354 -30.70 -8.53 -3.84
C GLU A 354 -30.92 -7.02 -3.81
N ILE A 355 -30.04 -6.26 -4.45
CA ILE A 355 -30.17 -4.82 -4.57
C ILE A 355 -30.60 -4.44 -5.98
N LYS A 356 -31.42 -3.42 -6.10
CA LYS A 356 -31.77 -2.79 -7.38
C LYS A 356 -31.15 -1.41 -7.44
N VAL A 357 -30.23 -1.20 -8.36
CA VAL A 357 -29.60 0.10 -8.60
C VAL A 357 -30.29 0.76 -9.79
N THR A 358 -30.91 1.90 -9.55
CA THR A 358 -31.79 2.61 -10.46
C THR A 358 -31.26 4.03 -10.60
N GLY A 359 -30.71 4.37 -11.77
CA GLY A 359 -30.12 5.71 -11.99
C GLY A 359 -28.84 5.96 -11.18
N GLY A 360 -28.10 4.90 -10.86
CA GLY A 360 -26.84 4.98 -10.10
C GLY A 360 -26.99 4.91 -8.59
N SER A 361 -28.22 4.91 -8.06
CA SER A 361 -28.49 4.75 -6.63
C SER A 361 -29.30 3.49 -6.33
N VAL A 362 -29.08 2.88 -5.17
CA VAL A 362 -29.87 1.74 -4.70
C VAL A 362 -31.29 2.20 -4.39
N SER A 363 -32.28 1.66 -5.12
CA SER A 363 -33.70 1.96 -4.94
C SER A 363 -34.44 0.89 -4.15
N GLU A 364 -33.98 -0.36 -4.17
CA GLU A 364 -34.57 -1.47 -3.39
C GLU A 364 -33.48 -2.40 -2.88
N ILE A 365 -33.66 -2.93 -1.67
CA ILE A 365 -32.82 -3.96 -1.04
C ILE A 365 -33.74 -5.04 -0.50
N ASN A 366 -33.62 -6.25 -1.02
CA ASN A 366 -34.30 -7.43 -0.51
C ASN A 366 -33.28 -8.33 0.20
N LEU A 367 -33.32 -8.36 1.53
CA LEU A 367 -32.49 -9.23 2.36
C LEU A 367 -32.97 -10.68 2.18
N LEU A 368 -32.06 -11.54 1.71
CA LEU A 368 -32.35 -12.93 1.43
C LEU A 368 -32.36 -13.75 2.71
N SER A 369 -33.35 -14.64 2.85
CA SER A 369 -33.54 -15.53 4.01
C SER A 369 -32.42 -16.55 4.20
N ASN A 370 -31.66 -16.79 3.12
CA ASN A 370 -30.48 -17.65 3.11
C ASN A 370 -29.24 -16.78 3.29
N VAL A 371 -29.04 -16.25 4.49
CA VAL A 371 -27.66 -16.03 4.97
C VAL A 371 -27.00 -17.41 4.89
N PRO A 372 -25.90 -17.61 4.15
CA PRO A 372 -25.19 -18.87 4.20
C PRO A 372 -24.80 -19.09 5.65
N THR A 373 -25.53 -19.97 6.34
CA THR A 373 -25.22 -20.47 7.68
C THR A 373 -24.10 -21.49 7.56
N GLY A 374 -22.99 -21.06 6.99
CA GLY A 374 -21.78 -21.85 6.88
C GLY A 374 -20.63 -20.87 6.86
N ASN A 375 -19.94 -20.78 8.01
CA ASN A 375 -18.72 -20.04 8.29
C ASN A 375 -18.87 -18.74 9.11
N GLU A 376 -20.02 -18.50 9.77
CA GLU A 376 -20.00 -17.56 10.92
C GLU A 376 -19.43 -18.31 12.14
N ARG A 377 -18.25 -17.91 12.60
CA ARG A 377 -17.61 -18.44 13.81
C ARG A 377 -17.42 -17.30 14.81
N ARG A 378 -17.76 -17.54 16.06
CA ARG A 378 -17.60 -16.57 17.15
C ARG A 378 -16.40 -16.93 17.98
N GLY A 379 -15.70 -15.90 18.42
CA GLY A 379 -14.47 -16.04 19.17
C GLY A 379 -14.05 -14.74 19.81
N TYR A 380 -12.87 -14.77 20.40
CA TYR A 380 -12.18 -13.62 20.94
C TYR A 380 -10.91 -13.38 20.14
N VAL A 381 -10.61 -12.12 19.88
CA VAL A 381 -9.30 -11.73 19.36
C VAL A 381 -8.30 -11.93 20.50
N VAL A 382 -7.42 -12.92 20.36
CA VAL A 382 -6.45 -13.25 21.41
C VAL A 382 -5.14 -12.51 21.20
N ASN A 383 -4.75 -12.31 19.95
CA ASN A 383 -3.49 -11.72 19.53
C ASN A 383 -3.71 -10.74 18.38
N MET A 384 -2.90 -9.69 18.30
CA MET A 384 -2.95 -8.71 17.21
C MET A 384 -1.55 -8.35 16.73
N TYR A 385 -1.28 -8.61 15.46
CA TYR A 385 -0.01 -8.31 14.78
C TYR A 385 -0.25 -7.34 13.62
N LEU A 386 0.81 -6.78 13.04
CA LEU A 386 0.73 -5.84 11.92
C LEU A 386 -0.01 -6.43 10.72
N ASP A 387 0.33 -7.66 10.34
CA ASP A 387 -0.12 -8.33 9.12
C ASP A 387 -1.18 -9.42 9.36
N TYR A 388 -1.43 -9.82 10.61
CA TYR A 388 -2.47 -10.79 10.97
C TYR A 388 -3.01 -10.60 12.39
N PHE A 389 -4.06 -11.34 12.76
CA PHE A 389 -4.51 -11.45 14.14
C PHE A 389 -5.02 -12.87 14.41
N THR A 390 -4.98 -13.33 15.65
CA THR A 390 -5.44 -14.68 15.99
C THR A 390 -6.80 -14.61 16.67
N VAL A 391 -7.71 -15.47 16.23
CA VAL A 391 -9.03 -15.64 16.85
C VAL A 391 -9.07 -16.98 17.56
N ARG A 392 -9.36 -16.97 18.87
CA ARG A 392 -9.75 -18.18 19.60
C ARG A 392 -11.26 -18.31 19.55
N TYR A 393 -11.74 -19.35 18.89
CA TYR A 393 -13.16 -19.63 18.72
C TYR A 393 -13.78 -20.30 19.95
N ASP A 394 -15.11 -20.22 20.05
CA ASP A 394 -15.88 -20.82 21.14
C ASP A 394 -15.73 -22.34 21.25
N ASP A 395 -15.33 -23.00 20.17
CA ASP A 395 -15.04 -24.44 20.13
C ASP A 395 -13.64 -24.80 20.66
N GLY A 396 -12.87 -23.80 21.12
CA GLY A 396 -11.52 -23.96 21.66
C GLY A 396 -10.41 -23.93 20.62
N THR A 397 -10.72 -23.94 19.32
CA THR A 397 -9.70 -23.83 18.26
C THR A 397 -9.24 -22.40 18.07
N SER A 398 -7.99 -22.22 17.63
CA SER A 398 -7.44 -20.92 17.24
C SER A 398 -7.16 -20.88 15.75
N GLU A 399 -7.27 -19.69 15.15
CA GLU A 399 -6.94 -19.48 13.74
C GLU A 399 -6.29 -18.13 13.54
N GLU A 400 -5.19 -18.14 12.79
CA GLU A 400 -4.51 -16.96 12.30
C GLU A 400 -5.27 -16.36 11.12
N ILE A 401 -5.52 -15.05 11.18
CA ILE A 401 -6.22 -14.30 10.15
C ILE A 401 -5.27 -13.26 9.57
N ASN A 402 -4.65 -13.59 8.45
CA ASN A 402 -3.86 -12.63 7.71
C ASN A 402 -4.74 -11.47 7.19
N LYS A 403 -4.40 -10.23 7.54
CA LYS A 403 -5.12 -9.01 7.20
C LYS A 403 -5.18 -8.78 5.69
N SER A 404 -4.18 -9.24 4.94
CA SER A 404 -4.20 -9.23 3.45
C SER A 404 -5.28 -10.14 2.85
N ASN A 405 -5.76 -11.12 3.61
CA ASN A 405 -6.86 -12.02 3.25
C ASN A 405 -8.24 -11.54 3.74
N VAL A 406 -8.32 -10.30 4.27
CA VAL A 406 -9.56 -9.66 4.70
C VAL A 406 -10.07 -8.74 3.57
N SER A 407 -11.28 -9.00 3.09
CA SER A 407 -11.92 -8.17 2.05
C SER A 407 -12.70 -6.99 2.68
N GLY A 408 -12.05 -5.84 2.92
CA GLY A 408 -12.72 -4.59 3.35
C GLY A 408 -11.92 -3.79 4.38
N THR A 409 -12.48 -2.70 4.90
CA THR A 409 -11.91 -1.97 6.05
C THR A 409 -11.94 -2.85 7.30
N PHE A 410 -10.78 -2.98 7.93
CA PHE A 410 -10.61 -3.51 9.27
C PHE A 410 -11.39 -2.60 10.24
N TYR A 411 -12.34 -3.13 11.03
CA TYR A 411 -12.79 -2.38 12.20
C TYR A 411 -11.60 -2.36 13.17
N GLN A 412 -11.39 -1.27 13.92
CA GLN A 412 -10.49 -1.29 15.09
C GLN A 412 -10.96 -2.40 16.04
N LEU A 413 -10.38 -3.58 15.89
CA LEU A 413 -10.55 -4.68 16.83
C LEU A 413 -9.60 -4.39 17.97
N SER A 414 -10.05 -4.53 19.19
CA SER A 414 -9.13 -4.53 20.32
C SER A 414 -8.85 -5.98 20.72
N ARG A 415 -7.73 -6.18 21.40
CA ARG A 415 -7.48 -7.45 22.08
C ARG A 415 -8.59 -7.78 23.07
N GLY A 416 -8.88 -9.07 23.17
CA GLY A 416 -9.97 -9.61 23.96
C GLY A 416 -11.36 -9.22 23.47
N GLN A 417 -11.47 -8.48 22.37
CA GLN A 417 -12.74 -8.11 21.78
C GLN A 417 -13.47 -9.37 21.32
N ARG A 418 -14.72 -9.48 21.74
CA ARG A 418 -15.63 -10.49 21.22
C ARG A 418 -15.94 -10.16 19.77
N ILE A 419 -15.80 -11.14 18.87
CA ILE A 419 -16.11 -10.96 17.46
C ILE A 419 -16.93 -12.11 16.88
N SER A 420 -17.64 -11.80 15.80
CA SER A 420 -18.17 -12.77 14.86
C SER A 420 -17.44 -12.64 13.53
N LEU A 421 -16.90 -13.75 13.01
CA LEU A 421 -16.09 -13.81 11.79
C LEU A 421 -16.82 -14.64 10.73
N THR A 422 -16.87 -14.14 9.48
CA THR A 422 -17.49 -14.82 8.34
C THR A 422 -16.48 -15.10 7.21
N LYS A 423 -16.33 -16.37 6.78
CA LYS A 423 -15.39 -16.76 5.70
C LYS A 423 -16.04 -17.30 4.42
N VAL A 424 -15.36 -17.11 3.28
CA VAL A 424 -15.63 -17.83 2.02
C VAL A 424 -14.31 -18.40 1.49
N GLY A 425 -14.10 -19.72 1.63
CA GLY A 425 -12.78 -20.32 1.42
C GLY A 425 -11.79 -19.82 2.49
N ASN A 426 -10.57 -19.44 2.07
CA ASN A 426 -9.56 -18.87 2.98
C ASN A 426 -9.71 -17.35 3.18
N ILE A 427 -10.66 -16.70 2.49
CA ILE A 427 -10.85 -15.24 2.56
C ILE A 427 -11.81 -14.89 3.68
N VAL A 428 -11.42 -13.95 4.54
CA VAL A 428 -12.31 -13.37 5.55
C VAL A 428 -13.15 -12.28 4.90
N THR A 429 -14.46 -12.46 5.01
CA THR A 429 -15.45 -11.67 4.28
C THR A 429 -16.31 -10.78 5.19
N GLY A 430 -16.15 -10.90 6.51
CA GLY A 430 -16.77 -10.03 7.49
C GLY A 430 -16.22 -10.32 8.88
N ILE A 431 -16.00 -9.25 9.65
CA ILE A 431 -15.67 -9.31 11.07
C ILE A 431 -16.59 -8.30 11.76
N VAL A 432 -17.28 -8.71 12.81
CA VAL A 432 -18.24 -7.88 13.55
C VAL A 432 -17.90 -7.94 15.05
N PRO A 433 -17.50 -6.83 15.68
CA PRO A 433 -17.42 -6.74 17.13
C PRO A 433 -18.79 -7.00 17.77
N LEU A 434 -18.82 -7.83 18.80
CA LEU A 434 -20.01 -8.12 19.59
C LEU A 434 -19.95 -7.33 20.91
N ASN A 435 -21.11 -6.81 21.34
CA ASN A 435 -21.24 -6.10 22.61
C ASN A 435 -21.35 -7.08 23.77
N GLU A 436 -20.28 -7.83 24.00
CA GLU A 436 -20.10 -8.81 25.08
C GLU A 436 -18.80 -8.47 25.83
N PRO A 437 -18.65 -8.90 27.11
CA PRO A 437 -17.44 -8.65 27.90
C PRO A 437 -16.17 -9.09 27.17
N LYS A 438 -15.10 -8.29 27.28
CA LYS A 438 -13.79 -8.67 26.75
C LYS A 438 -13.25 -9.88 27.53
N LYS A 439 -12.47 -10.72 26.85
CA LYS A 439 -11.72 -11.80 27.50
C LYS A 439 -10.24 -11.76 27.14
N LEU A 440 -9.39 -11.76 28.16
CA LEU A 440 -7.96 -11.99 28.00
C LEU A 440 -7.67 -13.48 28.19
N PHE A 441 -6.63 -13.96 27.52
CA PHE A 441 -6.16 -15.35 27.60
C PHE A 441 -4.66 -15.32 27.81
N GLY A 442 -4.15 -16.15 28.71
CA GLY A 442 -2.72 -16.21 29.01
C GLY A 442 -2.39 -17.22 30.09
N GLU A 443 -1.11 -17.38 30.38
CA GLU A 443 -0.55 -18.18 31.46
C GLU A 443 -0.26 -17.31 32.68
N VAL A 444 -0.53 -17.81 33.88
CA VAL A 444 -0.39 -17.01 35.10
C VAL A 444 1.09 -16.82 35.45
N VAL A 445 1.53 -15.57 35.55
CA VAL A 445 2.88 -15.21 35.99
C VAL A 445 2.91 -15.02 37.51
N SER A 446 1.92 -14.31 38.05
CA SER A 446 1.77 -14.13 39.48
C SER A 446 0.34 -13.80 39.88
N VAL A 447 -0.01 -14.14 41.12
CA VAL A 447 -1.33 -13.87 41.70
C VAL A 447 -1.15 -12.97 42.91
N GLY A 448 -1.70 -11.75 42.83
CA GLY A 448 -1.70 -10.77 43.91
C GLY A 448 -3.02 -10.75 44.69
N SER A 449 -3.07 -9.93 45.74
CA SER A 449 -4.28 -9.79 46.58
C SER A 449 -5.40 -8.96 45.93
N SER A 450 -5.07 -8.14 44.92
CA SER A 450 -6.01 -7.28 44.19
C SER A 450 -5.82 -7.28 42.68
N SER A 451 -4.88 -8.07 42.17
CA SER A 451 -4.57 -8.20 40.74
C SER A 451 -4.06 -9.61 40.43
N ILE A 452 -4.08 -9.98 39.15
CA ILE A 452 -3.43 -11.17 38.62
C ILE A 452 -2.58 -10.76 37.42
N THR A 453 -1.36 -11.26 37.32
CA THR A 453 -0.47 -11.04 36.18
C THR A 453 -0.49 -12.28 35.30
N ILE A 454 -0.77 -12.11 34.01
CA ILE A 454 -0.74 -13.20 33.02
C ILE A 454 0.25 -12.88 31.90
N GLU A 455 0.98 -13.86 31.38
CA GLU A 455 1.67 -13.80 30.11
C GLU A 455 0.69 -14.25 29.03
N ASP A 456 0.34 -13.36 28.13
CA ASP A 456 -0.70 -13.62 27.13
C ASP A 456 -0.17 -14.35 25.89
N GLY A 457 -1.05 -14.66 24.93
CA GLY A 457 -0.70 -15.46 23.74
C GLY A 457 0.30 -14.81 22.78
N ASP A 458 0.67 -13.55 23.00
CA ASP A 458 1.71 -12.80 22.28
C ASP A 458 3.02 -12.71 23.09
N GLY A 459 3.07 -13.32 24.29
CA GLY A 459 4.24 -13.31 25.17
C GLY A 459 4.42 -12.01 25.99
N TYR A 460 3.37 -11.21 26.18
CA TYR A 460 3.39 -10.00 27.03
C TYR A 460 2.82 -10.27 28.43
N GLU A 461 3.41 -9.70 29.47
CA GLU A 461 2.84 -9.71 30.82
C GLU A 461 1.73 -8.64 30.96
N ARG A 462 0.58 -9.03 31.51
CA ARG A 462 -0.59 -8.18 31.70
C ARG A 462 -1.02 -8.23 33.15
N ILE A 463 -0.93 -7.09 33.83
CA ILE A 463 -1.49 -6.93 35.16
C ILE A 463 -2.97 -6.60 35.03
N VAL A 464 -3.82 -7.49 35.55
CA VAL A 464 -5.27 -7.32 35.52
C VAL A 464 -5.80 -7.10 36.93
N ASP A 465 -6.35 -5.91 37.18
CA ASP A 465 -7.02 -5.55 38.42
C ASP A 465 -8.27 -6.41 38.68
N LEU A 466 -8.47 -6.86 39.92
CA LEU A 466 -9.66 -7.63 40.29
C LEU A 466 -10.85 -6.69 40.60
N ALA A 467 -12.00 -6.95 39.98
CA ALA A 467 -13.23 -6.21 40.29
C ALA A 467 -13.81 -6.64 41.66
N SER A 468 -14.61 -5.75 42.27
CA SER A 468 -15.34 -6.11 43.50
C SER A 468 -16.32 -7.26 43.23
N GLY A 469 -16.12 -8.41 43.89
CA GLY A 469 -16.98 -9.59 43.72
C GLY A 469 -16.65 -10.44 42.48
N TYR A 470 -15.40 -10.39 42.00
CA TYR A 470 -14.89 -11.32 40.99
C TYR A 470 -15.13 -12.79 41.40
N ARG A 471 -15.13 -13.68 40.40
CA ARG A 471 -15.27 -15.12 40.60
C ARG A 471 -14.10 -15.86 40.00
N VAL A 472 -13.64 -16.91 40.66
CA VAL A 472 -12.61 -17.81 40.12
C VAL A 472 -13.24 -19.17 39.87
N LYS A 473 -12.91 -19.77 38.74
CA LYS A 473 -13.45 -21.06 38.31
C LYS A 473 -12.34 -21.99 37.84
N ASP A 474 -12.52 -23.28 38.09
CA ASP A 474 -11.69 -24.31 37.48
C ASP A 474 -12.07 -24.57 36.00
N LYS A 475 -11.43 -25.58 35.41
CA LYS A 475 -11.62 -25.98 34.01
C LYS A 475 -13.03 -26.47 33.72
N ASP A 476 -13.67 -27.11 34.69
CA ASP A 476 -15.04 -27.63 34.60
C ASP A 476 -16.09 -26.52 34.88
N GLY A 477 -15.64 -25.35 35.32
CA GLY A 477 -16.47 -24.17 35.60
C GLY A 477 -16.98 -24.10 37.04
N ASP A 478 -16.50 -24.99 37.92
CA ASP A 478 -16.80 -25.00 39.34
C ASP A 478 -16.04 -23.88 40.06
N SER A 479 -16.64 -23.30 41.10
CA SER A 479 -16.04 -22.15 41.79
C SER A 479 -14.89 -22.58 42.70
N ILE A 480 -13.75 -21.91 42.55
CA ILE A 480 -12.53 -22.09 43.37
C ILE A 480 -12.11 -20.76 43.98
N ASN A 481 -11.07 -20.77 44.82
CA ASN A 481 -10.47 -19.55 45.35
C ASN A 481 -9.36 -19.05 44.42
N LEU A 482 -9.01 -17.77 44.56
CA LEU A 482 -7.90 -17.19 43.80
C LEU A 482 -6.54 -17.84 44.18
N ASP A 483 -6.36 -18.20 45.45
CA ASP A 483 -5.17 -18.89 45.95
C ASP A 483 -5.02 -20.33 45.42
N ASP A 484 -6.04 -20.85 44.72
CA ASP A 484 -6.01 -22.16 44.07
C ASP A 484 -5.49 -22.08 42.61
N ILE A 485 -5.13 -20.88 42.12
CA ILE A 485 -4.46 -20.68 40.83
C ILE A 485 -2.94 -20.67 41.05
N ASP A 486 -2.23 -21.53 40.34
CA ASP A 486 -0.77 -21.63 40.38
C ASP A 486 -0.12 -20.81 39.25
N LYS A 487 1.19 -20.52 39.40
CA LYS A 487 2.01 -20.01 38.29
C LYS A 487 1.98 -21.02 37.14
N GLU A 488 2.02 -20.54 35.89
CA GLU A 488 1.93 -21.31 34.63
C GLU A 488 0.54 -21.89 34.33
N ASP A 489 -0.46 -21.68 35.19
CA ASP A 489 -1.83 -22.05 34.86
C ASP A 489 -2.37 -21.21 33.69
N SER A 490 -2.92 -21.87 32.67
CA SER A 490 -3.60 -21.16 31.58
C SER A 490 -4.98 -20.67 32.03
N VAL A 491 -5.25 -19.38 31.90
CA VAL A 491 -6.51 -18.74 32.31
C VAL A 491 -7.19 -17.96 31.19
N ALA A 492 -8.50 -17.86 31.28
CA ALA A 492 -9.32 -16.90 30.56
C ALA A 492 -9.94 -15.90 31.55
N ILE A 493 -9.70 -14.61 31.36
CA ILE A 493 -10.12 -13.53 32.25
C ILE A 493 -11.17 -12.67 31.57
N GLU A 494 -12.40 -12.70 32.08
CA GLU A 494 -13.50 -11.83 31.65
C GLU A 494 -13.43 -10.48 32.35
N LEU A 495 -13.49 -9.39 31.57
CA LEU A 495 -13.33 -8.01 32.05
C LEU A 495 -14.65 -7.25 32.07
N ASN A 496 -14.79 -6.30 33.00
CA ASN A 496 -15.86 -5.30 32.96
C ASN A 496 -15.50 -4.11 32.06
N THR A 497 -16.38 -3.10 32.00
CA THR A 497 -16.17 -1.87 31.21
C THR A 497 -15.08 -0.94 31.74
N GLN A 498 -14.44 -1.27 32.86
CA GLN A 498 -13.29 -0.57 33.44
C GLN A 498 -12.03 -1.44 33.35
N ASP A 499 -12.05 -2.47 32.50
CA ASP A 499 -10.99 -3.47 32.29
C ASP A 499 -10.54 -4.22 33.56
N LYS A 500 -11.42 -4.33 34.57
CA LYS A 500 -11.17 -5.15 35.77
C LYS A 500 -11.76 -6.55 35.62
N ALA A 501 -11.04 -7.56 36.10
CA ALA A 501 -11.44 -8.96 36.08
C ALA A 501 -12.72 -9.20 36.91
N ILE A 502 -13.77 -9.68 36.25
CA ILE A 502 -15.02 -10.12 36.90
C ILE A 502 -15.13 -11.64 36.97
N THR A 503 -14.44 -12.38 36.11
CA THR A 503 -14.31 -13.83 36.19
C THR A 503 -12.94 -14.28 35.70
N ILE A 504 -12.25 -15.13 36.45
CA ILE A 504 -11.02 -15.81 36.04
C ILE A 504 -11.35 -17.30 35.96
N GLN A 505 -11.06 -17.95 34.84
CA GLN A 505 -11.36 -19.37 34.65
C GLN A 505 -10.12 -20.10 34.15
N LEU A 506 -9.75 -21.20 34.80
CA LEU A 506 -8.70 -22.12 34.31
C LEU A 506 -9.13 -22.74 32.98
N THR A 507 -8.18 -22.92 32.06
CA THR A 507 -8.40 -23.45 30.71
C THR A 507 -7.44 -24.59 30.39
N ASP A 508 -7.74 -25.35 29.35
CA ASP A 508 -6.78 -26.29 28.76
C ASP A 508 -5.81 -25.50 27.87
N GLY A 509 -4.52 -25.56 28.23
CA GLY A 509 -3.45 -24.85 27.54
C GLY A 509 -3.52 -25.05 26.02
N SER A 510 -3.50 -23.95 25.30
CA SER A 510 -3.39 -23.94 23.83
C SER A 510 -2.46 -22.81 23.48
N SER A 511 -1.19 -23.18 23.33
CA SER A 511 -0.09 -22.41 22.81
C SER A 511 -0.45 -21.84 21.44
N SER A 512 -0.75 -20.54 21.40
CA SER A 512 -0.64 -19.77 20.17
C SER A 512 0.84 -19.48 19.94
N SER A 513 1.34 -19.93 18.78
CA SER A 513 2.65 -19.54 18.24
C SER A 513 2.76 -18.02 18.27
N SER A 514 3.69 -17.52 19.08
CA SER A 514 4.02 -16.11 19.22
C SER A 514 4.98 -15.72 18.12
N VAL A 515 4.52 -14.87 17.21
CA VAL A 515 5.43 -13.95 16.54
C VAL A 515 5.60 -12.76 17.48
N LEU A 516 6.79 -12.17 17.55
CA LEU A 516 7.18 -11.16 18.55
C LEU A 516 7.96 -10.08 17.82
N GLU A 517 7.68 -8.81 18.09
CA GLU A 517 8.34 -7.68 17.43
C GLU A 517 9.00 -6.77 18.47
N GLY A 518 10.17 -6.20 18.16
CA GLY A 518 10.87 -5.27 19.03
C GLY A 518 12.20 -4.80 18.48
N GLU A 519 12.74 -3.74 19.09
CA GLU A 519 14.07 -3.20 18.82
C GLU A 519 15.13 -4.10 19.46
N VAL A 520 16.16 -4.47 18.72
CA VAL A 520 17.24 -5.33 19.21
C VAL A 520 18.10 -4.53 20.20
N LEU A 521 18.23 -5.04 21.42
CA LEU A 521 19.11 -4.50 22.44
C LEU A 521 20.46 -5.21 22.49
N GLU A 522 20.48 -6.50 22.15
CA GLU A 522 21.66 -7.36 22.21
C GLU A 522 21.50 -8.56 21.28
N VAL A 523 22.58 -8.97 20.62
CA VAL A 523 22.66 -10.22 19.84
C VAL A 523 23.89 -10.97 20.32
N ASP A 524 23.71 -12.20 20.79
CA ASP A 524 24.81 -13.10 21.16
C ASP A 524 24.83 -14.28 20.20
N ALA A 525 25.76 -14.24 19.24
CA ALA A 525 26.03 -15.32 18.31
C ALA A 525 27.11 -16.30 18.82
N SER A 526 27.60 -16.11 20.05
CA SER A 526 28.68 -16.91 20.62
C SER A 526 28.15 -18.10 21.43
N GLY A 527 28.37 -19.32 20.93
CA GLY A 527 27.90 -20.52 21.63
C GLY A 527 26.42 -20.81 21.36
N SER A 528 25.56 -20.72 22.38
CA SER A 528 24.10 -20.86 22.20
C SER A 528 23.53 -19.51 21.82
N TRP A 529 22.95 -19.40 20.64
CA TRP A 529 22.52 -18.12 20.09
C TRP A 529 21.37 -17.53 20.91
N SER A 530 21.43 -16.22 21.16
CA SER A 530 20.34 -15.51 21.82
C SER A 530 20.17 -14.09 21.26
N ILE A 531 18.95 -13.57 21.35
CA ILE A 531 18.61 -12.21 20.95
C ILE A 531 17.78 -11.54 22.04
N LYS A 532 18.18 -10.34 22.46
CA LYS A 532 17.43 -9.51 23.39
C LYS A 532 16.76 -8.39 22.63
N ILE A 533 15.46 -8.23 22.82
CA ILE A 533 14.69 -7.14 22.22
C ILE A 533 13.99 -6.30 23.29
N GLU A 534 13.89 -4.99 23.05
CA GLU A 534 12.92 -4.10 23.66
C GLU A 534 11.65 -4.12 22.81
N LYS A 535 10.54 -4.56 23.39
CA LYS A 535 9.27 -4.64 22.68
C LYS A 535 8.66 -3.24 22.50
N ILE A 536 7.61 -3.17 21.67
CA ILE A 536 6.87 -1.92 21.46
C ILE A 536 6.31 -1.32 22.76
N ASP A 537 6.10 -2.13 23.81
CA ASP A 537 5.62 -1.70 25.13
C ASP A 537 6.72 -1.33 26.14
N GLY A 538 7.98 -1.25 25.69
CA GLY A 538 9.13 -0.88 26.52
C GLY A 538 9.65 -2.01 27.42
N THR A 539 9.14 -3.24 27.26
CA THR A 539 9.64 -4.40 28.01
C THR A 539 10.80 -5.08 27.29
N GLU A 540 11.86 -5.39 28.03
CA GLU A 540 13.00 -6.13 27.51
C GLU A 540 12.82 -7.64 27.71
N LYS A 541 13.15 -8.45 26.71
CA LYS A 541 13.18 -9.92 26.84
C LYS A 541 14.26 -10.53 25.97
N THR A 542 14.99 -11.48 26.54
CA THR A 542 15.98 -12.32 25.84
C THR A 542 15.33 -13.63 25.41
N TYR A 543 15.63 -14.06 24.18
CA TYR A 543 15.15 -15.29 23.58
C TYR A 543 16.33 -16.17 23.14
N ASP A 544 16.22 -17.47 23.40
CA ASP A 544 17.12 -18.46 22.82
C ASP A 544 16.80 -18.60 21.32
N VAL A 545 17.82 -18.73 20.49
CA VAL A 545 17.71 -18.79 19.03
C VAL A 545 18.18 -20.16 18.55
N GLU A 546 17.42 -20.79 17.66
CA GLU A 546 17.80 -22.09 17.09
C GLU A 546 19.01 -21.93 16.18
N ASP A 547 19.90 -22.94 16.21
CA ASP A 547 21.12 -22.97 15.39
C ASP A 547 20.85 -22.88 13.87
N ASP A 548 19.61 -23.12 13.42
CA ASP A 548 19.15 -23.04 12.03
C ASP A 548 18.07 -21.98 11.77
N VAL A 549 18.07 -20.91 12.57
CA VAL A 549 17.17 -19.75 12.40
C VAL A 549 17.22 -19.18 10.97
N ASP A 550 16.05 -18.97 10.36
CA ASP A 550 15.97 -18.25 9.09
C ASP A 550 15.96 -16.73 9.34
N VAL A 551 16.95 -15.97 8.85
CA VAL A 551 16.98 -14.51 8.98
C VAL A 551 16.80 -13.82 7.62
N TYR A 552 15.93 -12.81 7.58
CA TYR A 552 15.63 -12.02 6.38
C TYR A 552 15.70 -10.52 6.64
N GLU A 553 16.20 -9.76 5.67
CA GLU A 553 16.14 -8.30 5.58
C GLU A 553 15.68 -7.94 4.16
N ASP A 554 14.63 -7.12 4.00
CA ASP A 554 14.04 -6.76 2.70
C ASP A 554 13.67 -7.96 1.78
N GLY A 555 13.46 -9.12 2.38
CA GLY A 555 13.16 -10.38 1.69
C GLY A 555 14.37 -11.12 1.12
N ASP A 556 15.58 -10.59 1.31
CA ASP A 556 16.84 -11.29 1.10
C ASP A 556 17.26 -12.00 2.40
N SER A 557 17.93 -13.15 2.28
CA SER A 557 18.39 -13.92 3.43
C SER A 557 19.76 -13.42 3.88
N ILE A 558 19.90 -13.16 5.18
CA ILE A 558 21.13 -12.70 5.83
C ILE A 558 21.56 -13.70 6.92
N ASP A 559 22.77 -13.56 7.48
CA ASP A 559 23.22 -14.38 8.61
C ASP A 559 22.71 -13.79 9.94
N PHE A 560 22.54 -14.62 10.99
CA PHE A 560 22.08 -14.14 12.30
C PHE A 560 23.01 -13.07 12.91
N ASP A 561 24.31 -13.23 12.70
CA ASP A 561 25.37 -12.33 13.14
C ASP A 561 25.36 -10.98 12.39
N ASP A 562 24.53 -10.84 11.34
CA ASP A 562 24.34 -9.59 10.61
C ASP A 562 23.34 -8.66 11.30
N ILE A 563 22.47 -9.18 12.17
CA ILE A 563 21.51 -8.39 12.97
C ILE A 563 22.28 -7.51 13.97
N ARG A 564 21.90 -6.23 14.07
CA ARG A 564 22.56 -5.23 14.91
C ARG A 564 21.63 -4.73 16.01
N LYS A 565 22.24 -4.19 17.07
CA LYS A 565 21.51 -3.42 18.10
C LYS A 565 20.84 -2.21 17.42
N GLY A 566 19.60 -1.92 17.78
CA GLY A 566 18.78 -0.88 17.13
C GLY A 566 17.92 -1.39 15.98
N ASP A 567 18.21 -2.57 15.40
CA ASP A 567 17.34 -3.16 14.37
C ASP A 567 15.95 -3.43 14.94
N TYR A 568 14.91 -3.12 14.18
CA TYR A 568 13.57 -3.52 14.57
C TYR A 568 13.24 -4.86 13.92
N VAL A 569 13.09 -5.90 14.74
CA VAL A 569 12.99 -7.29 14.27
C VAL A 569 11.64 -7.91 14.61
N LYS A 570 11.25 -8.87 13.77
CA LYS A 570 10.10 -9.76 13.96
C LYS A 570 10.58 -11.19 14.14
N LEU A 571 10.47 -11.71 15.36
CA LEU A 571 10.84 -13.05 15.76
C LEU A 571 9.66 -14.01 15.63
N LYS A 572 9.89 -15.21 15.12
CA LYS A 572 8.92 -16.31 15.14
C LYS A 572 9.40 -17.41 16.08
N LEU A 573 8.61 -17.73 17.10
CA LEU A 573 8.98 -18.75 18.08
C LEU A 573 8.39 -20.14 17.75
N ASN A 574 9.14 -21.19 18.11
CA ASN A 574 8.64 -22.56 18.15
C ASN A 574 7.78 -22.82 19.41
N SER A 575 7.35 -24.06 19.62
CA SER A 575 6.56 -24.45 20.81
C SER A 575 7.34 -24.48 22.13
N SER A 576 8.66 -24.32 22.08
CA SER A 576 9.59 -24.27 23.21
C SER A 576 10.03 -22.83 23.55
N ASN A 577 9.54 -21.82 22.81
CA ASN A 577 9.94 -20.41 22.84
C ASN A 577 11.30 -20.07 22.22
N ASP A 578 11.88 -20.98 21.43
CA ASP A 578 13.12 -20.68 20.69
C ASP A 578 12.80 -19.98 19.36
N VAL A 579 13.63 -19.03 18.97
CA VAL A 579 13.49 -18.27 17.71
C VAL A 579 13.84 -19.15 16.53
N THR A 580 12.89 -19.30 15.61
CA THR A 580 13.02 -20.10 14.37
C THR A 580 13.10 -19.25 13.10
N ARG A 581 12.70 -17.98 13.18
CA ARG A 581 12.85 -17.02 12.09
C ARG A 581 12.92 -15.60 12.64
N ILE A 582 13.69 -14.76 11.96
CA ILE A 582 13.82 -13.33 12.23
C ILE A 582 13.62 -12.56 10.92
N ASP A 583 12.74 -11.58 10.91
CA ASP A 583 12.60 -10.62 9.82
C ASP A 583 13.01 -9.22 10.33
N VAL A 584 14.07 -8.65 9.77
CA VAL A 584 14.52 -7.26 10.01
C VAL A 584 13.63 -6.32 9.19
N MET A 585 13.10 -5.27 9.82
CA MET A 585 12.09 -4.38 9.27
C MET A 585 12.67 -2.99 8.97
N ASP A 586 12.26 -2.37 7.85
CA ASP A 586 12.71 -1.04 7.39
C ASP A 586 11.95 0.12 8.08
N TYR A 587 12.11 0.27 9.39
CA TYR A 587 11.53 1.40 10.13
C TYR A 587 12.49 2.60 10.21
N GLU A 588 11.96 3.81 10.03
CA GLU A 588 12.70 5.05 10.32
C GLU A 588 12.57 5.37 11.82
N ILE A 589 13.70 5.58 12.50
CA ILE A 589 13.74 5.97 13.91
C ILE A 589 14.33 7.38 13.99
N VAL A 590 13.66 8.28 14.68
CA VAL A 590 14.09 9.67 14.87
C VAL A 590 13.88 10.09 16.32
N GLU A 591 14.72 10.97 16.83
CA GLU A 591 14.61 11.52 18.18
C GLU A 591 14.64 13.04 18.14
N GLY A 592 14.04 13.70 19.12
CA GLY A 592 14.08 15.16 19.21
C GLY A 592 13.18 15.74 20.30
N GLU A 593 13.32 17.03 20.55
CA GLU A 593 12.47 17.79 21.47
C GLU A 593 11.12 18.08 20.82
N VAL A 594 10.02 17.85 21.54
CA VAL A 594 8.68 18.09 20.99
C VAL A 594 8.36 19.58 20.96
N THR A 595 8.15 20.13 19.76
CA THR A 595 7.82 21.56 19.57
C THR A 595 6.35 21.82 19.22
N ASP A 596 5.60 20.82 18.75
CA ASP A 596 4.16 20.95 18.46
C ASP A 596 3.47 19.57 18.47
N VAL A 597 2.27 19.50 19.06
CA VAL A 597 1.41 18.29 19.05
C VAL A 597 0.00 18.66 18.55
N ASP A 598 -0.36 18.23 17.34
CA ASP A 598 -1.70 18.48 16.78
C ASP A 598 -2.59 17.23 16.89
N THR A 599 -3.62 17.34 17.73
CA THR A 599 -4.65 16.31 17.95
C THR A 599 -5.97 16.64 17.26
N SER A 600 -6.00 17.71 16.45
CA SER A 600 -7.20 18.32 15.88
C SER A 600 -7.50 17.92 14.43
N GLY A 601 -7.64 16.63 14.16
CA GLY A 601 -7.89 16.12 12.81
C GLY A 601 -7.16 14.82 12.61
N ASP A 602 -6.38 14.73 11.54
CA ASP A 602 -5.33 13.71 11.41
C ASP A 602 -4.20 14.11 12.39
N TRP A 603 -3.73 13.19 13.23
CA TRP A 603 -2.76 13.51 14.29
C TRP A 603 -1.38 13.78 13.72
N SER A 604 -0.64 14.72 14.30
CA SER A 604 0.76 14.97 13.95
C SER A 604 1.61 15.40 15.14
N ILE A 605 2.89 15.08 15.11
CA ILE A 605 3.89 15.54 16.08
C ILE A 605 5.03 16.24 15.34
N THR A 606 5.46 17.39 15.85
CA THR A 606 6.66 18.09 15.37
C THR A 606 7.75 17.94 16.42
N ILE A 607 8.92 17.49 15.98
CA ILE A 607 10.12 17.44 16.81
C ILE A 607 11.21 18.32 16.21
N GLU A 608 12.00 18.94 17.09
CA GLU A 608 13.25 19.61 16.76
C GLU A 608 14.43 18.68 17.06
N ASP A 609 15.25 18.45 16.05
CA ASP A 609 16.55 17.77 16.16
C ASP A 609 17.60 18.70 15.54
N ASP A 610 18.63 19.07 16.30
CA ASP A 610 19.73 19.92 15.85
C ASP A 610 19.27 21.23 15.16
N GLY A 611 18.33 21.94 15.80
CA GLY A 611 17.79 23.21 15.29
C GLY A 611 16.90 23.10 14.03
N ARG A 612 16.53 21.89 13.62
CA ARG A 612 15.65 21.62 12.47
C ARG A 612 14.35 20.97 12.95
N GLU A 613 13.25 21.68 12.77
CA GLU A 613 11.91 21.14 13.01
C GLU A 613 11.43 20.27 11.83
N LYS A 614 10.90 19.08 12.14
CA LYS A 614 10.19 18.22 11.18
C LYS A 614 8.88 17.71 11.80
N THR A 615 7.80 17.85 11.03
CA THR A 615 6.47 17.34 11.39
C THR A 615 6.26 15.96 10.79
N TYR A 616 5.73 15.05 11.60
CA TYR A 616 5.41 13.68 11.22
C TYR A 616 3.92 13.42 11.40
N ASP A 617 3.32 12.74 10.42
CA ASP A 617 1.95 12.23 10.54
C ASP A 617 1.95 11.11 11.58
N VAL A 618 1.01 11.14 12.51
CA VAL A 618 0.93 10.19 13.63
C VAL A 618 -0.24 9.26 13.38
N SER A 619 0.01 7.96 13.50
CA SER A 619 -1.03 6.93 13.38
C SER A 619 -2.12 7.14 14.43
N ASP A 620 -3.38 6.98 14.03
CA ASP A 620 -4.55 6.98 14.94
C ASP A 620 -4.43 5.97 16.10
N ASP A 621 -3.57 4.95 15.96
CA ASP A 621 -3.30 3.89 16.95
C ASP A 621 -1.85 3.96 17.51
N VAL A 622 -1.21 5.14 17.51
CA VAL A 622 0.15 5.33 18.03
C VAL A 622 0.29 4.89 19.50
N TYR A 623 1.38 4.21 19.82
CA TYR A 623 1.71 3.88 21.21
C TYR A 623 2.59 4.96 21.82
N VAL A 624 2.20 5.50 22.98
CA VAL A 624 2.99 6.50 23.71
C VAL A 624 3.40 5.94 25.08
N TYR A 625 4.69 6.00 25.38
CA TYR A 625 5.26 5.48 26.62
C TYR A 625 6.22 6.46 27.27
N GLU A 626 6.25 6.44 28.59
CA GLU A 626 7.25 7.12 29.43
C GLU A 626 7.88 6.04 30.31
N GLY A 627 9.05 5.53 29.88
CA GLY A 627 9.60 4.26 30.37
C GLY A 627 8.63 3.09 30.15
N SER A 628 8.21 2.42 31.23
CA SER A 628 7.26 1.29 31.18
C SER A 628 5.78 1.69 31.33
N ARG A 629 5.48 2.99 31.40
CA ARG A 629 4.10 3.49 31.59
C ARG A 629 3.53 3.94 30.26
N SER A 630 2.35 3.41 29.91
CA SER A 630 1.57 3.93 28.78
C SER A 630 0.98 5.30 29.10
N ARG A 631 1.01 6.20 28.12
CA ARG A 631 0.45 7.56 28.13
C ARG A 631 -0.54 7.74 26.98
N ASP A 632 -1.43 8.72 27.10
CA ASP A 632 -2.22 9.16 25.95
C ASP A 632 -1.36 10.08 25.07
N PHE A 633 -1.60 10.13 23.75
CA PHE A 633 -0.84 11.03 22.85
C PHE A 633 -1.00 12.50 23.24
N ASP A 634 -2.20 12.90 23.67
CA ASP A 634 -2.52 14.23 24.20
C ASP A 634 -1.78 14.57 25.51
N ASP A 635 -1.10 13.59 26.14
CA ASP A 635 -0.32 13.81 27.37
C ASP A 635 1.11 14.31 27.11
N ILE A 636 1.57 14.31 25.85
CA ILE A 636 2.91 14.81 25.48
C ILE A 636 2.93 16.33 25.64
N GLU A 637 3.91 16.86 26.38
CA GLU A 637 4.06 18.29 26.65
C GLU A 637 5.04 18.96 25.66
N GLU A 638 4.52 19.91 24.88
CA GLU A 638 5.32 20.84 24.05
C GLU A 638 6.39 21.57 24.88
N ASP A 639 7.59 21.75 24.30
CA ASP A 639 8.77 22.43 24.87
C ASP A 639 9.29 21.81 26.19
N LYS A 640 9.03 20.51 26.42
CA LYS A 640 9.44 19.80 27.64
C LYS A 640 9.76 18.33 27.43
N ASP A 641 8.99 17.64 26.61
CA ASP A 641 9.20 16.22 26.37
C ASP A 641 10.22 16.03 25.25
N TYR A 642 11.21 15.17 25.48
CA TYR A 642 12.11 14.67 24.46
C TYR A 642 11.64 13.28 24.07
N VAL A 643 11.52 12.98 22.78
CA VAL A 643 10.87 11.76 22.32
C VAL A 643 11.68 11.00 21.29
N LYS A 644 11.59 9.67 21.33
CA LYS A 644 11.99 8.75 20.26
C LYS A 644 10.76 8.29 19.48
N LEU A 645 10.75 8.49 18.16
CA LEU A 645 9.68 8.11 17.25
C LEU A 645 10.11 6.89 16.42
N ILE A 646 9.20 5.93 16.25
CA ILE A 646 9.32 4.87 15.25
C ILE A 646 8.31 5.13 14.14
N ILE A 647 8.79 5.24 12.90
CA ILE A 647 8.04 5.63 11.70
C ILE A 647 8.04 4.46 10.72
N ASN A 648 6.85 4.09 10.25
CA ASN A 648 6.64 2.98 9.32
C ASN A 648 6.86 3.38 7.85
N ASP A 649 6.84 2.40 6.95
CA ASP A 649 7.00 2.60 5.49
C ASP A 649 5.94 3.52 4.83
N ASN A 650 4.87 3.89 5.54
CA ASN A 650 3.87 4.87 5.09
C ASN A 650 4.16 6.29 5.58
N ASP A 651 5.34 6.53 6.17
CA ASP A 651 5.76 7.80 6.80
C ASP A 651 4.90 8.19 8.02
N GLU A 652 4.27 7.21 8.70
CA GLU A 652 3.44 7.44 9.90
C GLU A 652 4.17 6.99 11.18
N VAL A 653 4.13 7.82 12.23
CA VAL A 653 4.64 7.49 13.57
C VAL A 653 3.73 6.45 14.23
N ILE A 654 4.30 5.34 14.67
CA ILE A 654 3.59 4.21 15.29
C ILE A 654 3.96 3.96 16.76
N LYS A 655 5.13 4.42 17.23
CA LYS A 655 5.55 4.42 18.64
C LYS A 655 6.22 5.74 18.96
N ILE A 656 5.96 6.25 20.17
CA ILE A 656 6.59 7.42 20.77
C ILE A 656 7.05 7.01 22.17
N SER A 657 8.35 7.12 22.43
CA SER A 657 8.92 6.97 23.76
C SER A 657 9.32 8.35 24.28
N ILE A 658 8.61 8.86 25.29
CA ILE A 658 9.01 10.02 26.08
C ILE A 658 10.20 9.59 26.94
N LEU A 659 11.33 10.23 26.67
CA LEU A 659 12.56 10.05 27.42
C LEU A 659 12.54 11.02 28.60
N ASP A 660 13.00 10.57 29.77
CA ASP A 660 13.12 11.45 30.94
C ASP A 660 14.08 12.57 30.56
N GLY A 661 13.56 13.81 30.42
CA GLY A 661 14.27 15.03 29.98
C GLY A 661 15.40 15.46 30.91
N SER A 662 16.43 14.62 30.97
CA SER A 662 17.74 14.86 31.54
C SER A 662 18.69 14.23 30.54
N SER A 663 19.44 15.08 29.84
CA SER A 663 20.69 14.72 29.17
C SER A 663 21.33 13.53 29.87
N SER A 664 21.17 12.34 29.28
CA SER A 664 22.09 11.27 29.57
C SER A 664 23.34 11.62 28.80
N ASP A 665 24.46 11.61 29.52
CA ASP A 665 25.78 11.39 28.96
C ASP A 665 25.67 10.12 28.11
N ASP A 666 25.28 10.27 26.84
CA ASP A 666 25.03 9.12 25.97
C ASP A 666 26.38 8.75 25.38
N THR A 667 26.83 7.56 25.78
CA THR A 667 28.05 6.96 25.27
C THR A 667 27.71 6.09 24.06
N TYR A 668 28.40 6.32 22.94
CA TYR A 668 28.16 5.71 21.64
C TYR A 668 29.42 5.01 21.13
N ASP A 669 29.28 3.85 20.51
CA ASP A 669 30.36 3.19 19.76
C ASP A 669 30.30 3.56 18.27
N GLY A 670 31.44 3.76 17.62
CA GLY A 670 31.48 4.04 16.18
C GLY A 670 32.87 4.07 15.56
N ILE A 671 32.93 4.34 14.26
CA ILE A 671 34.20 4.50 13.52
C ILE A 671 34.37 5.96 13.14
N ILE A 672 35.49 6.58 13.51
CA ILE A 672 35.78 7.93 13.02
C ILE A 672 36.04 7.87 11.52
N THR A 673 35.22 8.54 10.73
CA THR A 673 35.33 8.55 9.25
C THR A 673 35.70 9.93 8.69
N GLY A 674 35.67 10.95 9.53
CA GLY A 674 36.11 12.30 9.21
C GLY A 674 36.36 13.11 10.47
N LEU A 675 37.24 14.09 10.35
CA LEU A 675 37.57 15.05 11.41
C LEU A 675 37.81 16.39 10.72
N ASP A 676 37.19 17.47 11.19
CA ASP A 676 37.44 18.82 10.70
C ASP A 676 37.73 19.74 11.89
N LEU A 677 39.01 19.93 12.18
CA LEU A 677 39.46 20.73 13.32
C LEU A 677 39.41 22.25 13.05
N ASP A 678 39.20 22.68 11.80
CA ASP A 678 39.02 24.11 11.49
C ASP A 678 37.56 24.54 11.75
N ASP A 679 36.60 23.60 11.60
CA ASP A 679 35.17 23.79 11.86
C ASP A 679 34.67 23.15 13.19
N ASP A 680 35.58 22.57 13.99
CA ASP A 680 35.29 21.88 15.26
C ASP A 680 34.26 20.72 15.09
N GLU A 681 34.42 19.89 14.06
CA GLU A 681 33.49 18.78 13.75
C GLU A 681 34.19 17.41 13.73
N VAL A 682 33.46 16.35 14.13
CA VAL A 682 33.88 14.95 13.95
C VAL A 682 32.77 14.15 13.27
N THR A 683 33.12 13.40 12.22
CA THR A 683 32.19 12.51 11.53
C THR A 683 32.39 11.08 11.99
N ILE A 684 31.41 10.55 12.69
CA ILE A 684 31.44 9.19 13.24
C ILE A 684 30.42 8.33 12.50
N LYS A 685 30.86 7.15 12.10
CA LYS A 685 30.05 6.14 11.45
C LYS A 685 29.58 5.14 12.49
N VAL A 686 28.29 5.18 12.81
CA VAL A 686 27.60 4.24 13.71
C VAL A 686 26.68 3.39 12.83
N ASP A 687 26.82 2.06 12.89
CA ASP A 687 25.97 1.11 12.17
C ASP A 687 25.79 1.42 10.67
N GLY A 688 26.90 1.71 9.98
CA GLY A 688 26.88 1.95 8.52
C GLY A 688 26.52 3.38 8.10
N ARG A 689 25.95 4.19 9.02
CA ARG A 689 25.51 5.56 8.78
C ARG A 689 26.52 6.54 9.35
N THR A 690 26.83 7.60 8.61
CA THR A 690 27.74 8.66 9.08
C THR A 690 26.93 9.81 9.65
N LYS A 691 27.24 10.22 10.89
CA LYS A 691 26.73 11.43 11.52
C LYS A 691 27.92 12.34 11.85
N THR A 692 27.76 13.64 11.61
CA THR A 692 28.75 14.64 12.00
C THR A 692 28.25 15.30 13.27
N TYR A 693 29.15 15.44 14.24
CA TYR A 693 28.90 16.05 15.53
C TYR A 693 29.83 17.24 15.71
N ASP A 694 29.36 18.27 16.40
CA ASP A 694 30.21 19.36 16.85
C ASP A 694 31.11 18.84 17.99
N LEU A 695 32.37 19.27 18.03
CA LEU A 695 33.34 18.99 19.08
C LEU A 695 33.24 20.08 20.15
N ALA A 696 33.06 19.67 21.41
CA ALA A 696 33.09 20.63 22.50
C ALA A 696 34.47 21.30 22.60
N ASN A 697 34.49 22.52 23.16
CA ASN A 697 35.73 23.31 23.27
C ASN A 697 36.89 22.61 24.02
N ASN A 698 36.63 21.56 24.80
CA ASN A 698 37.65 20.76 25.49
C ASN A 698 37.34 19.26 25.44
N VAL A 699 37.20 18.70 24.23
CA VAL A 699 37.02 17.25 24.07
C VAL A 699 38.20 16.50 24.69
N LYS A 700 37.91 15.50 25.53
CA LYS A 700 38.91 14.60 26.10
C LYS A 700 39.10 13.40 25.17
N VAL A 701 40.32 13.19 24.67
CA VAL A 701 40.64 12.03 23.82
C VAL A 701 41.53 11.07 24.60
N ILE A 702 41.16 9.80 24.66
CA ILE A 702 41.85 8.78 25.46
C ILE A 702 42.20 7.60 24.57
N LYS A 703 43.39 7.04 24.77
CA LYS A 703 43.78 5.74 24.25
C LYS A 703 44.64 5.02 25.27
N ASP A 704 44.33 3.75 25.57
CA ASP A 704 45.09 2.93 26.52
C ASP A 704 45.31 3.62 27.90
N ASP A 705 44.27 4.29 28.42
CA ASP A 705 44.31 5.11 29.64
C ASP A 705 45.24 6.36 29.59
N GLU A 706 45.76 6.76 28.41
CA GLU A 706 46.57 7.97 28.21
C GLU A 706 45.81 9.04 27.39
N ASP A 707 45.97 10.32 27.76
CA ASP A 707 45.37 11.45 27.03
C ASP A 707 46.11 11.66 25.69
N LEU A 708 45.35 11.84 24.60
CA LEU A 708 45.85 12.17 23.26
C LEU A 708 45.36 13.55 22.81
N ASP A 709 46.07 14.15 21.86
CA ASP A 709 45.58 15.33 21.15
C ASP A 709 44.63 14.89 20.01
N LEU A 710 43.59 15.69 19.71
CA LEU A 710 42.62 15.40 18.64
C LEU A 710 43.29 15.19 17.26
N ASP A 711 44.39 15.91 16.99
CA ASP A 711 45.15 15.79 15.75
C ASP A 711 46.08 14.58 15.71
N GLU A 712 46.10 13.72 16.74
CA GLU A 712 46.81 12.44 16.74
C GLU A 712 45.91 11.23 16.43
N ILE A 713 44.58 11.42 16.39
CA ILE A 713 43.59 10.37 16.09
C ILE A 713 43.79 9.85 14.66
N LEU A 714 43.88 8.53 14.53
CA LEU A 714 43.88 7.85 13.22
C LEU A 714 42.45 7.78 12.68
N ILE A 715 42.15 8.48 11.59
CA ILE A 715 40.82 8.42 10.96
C ILE A 715 40.61 7.01 10.40
N GLY A 716 39.55 6.35 10.85
CA GLY A 716 39.26 4.93 10.65
C GLY A 716 39.34 4.09 11.92
N SER A 717 39.78 4.67 13.05
CA SER A 717 39.71 4.04 14.38
C SER A 717 38.27 3.80 14.84
N GLU A 718 38.08 2.70 15.56
CA GLU A 718 36.91 2.44 16.38
C GLU A 718 37.04 3.21 17.70
N VAL A 719 35.93 3.83 18.12
CA VAL A 719 35.87 4.68 19.30
C VAL A 719 34.57 4.47 20.07
N GLU A 720 34.65 4.70 21.38
CA GLU A 720 33.52 4.97 22.26
C GLU A 720 33.52 6.49 22.54
N PHE A 721 32.41 7.21 22.38
CA PHE A 721 32.39 8.66 22.51
C PHE A 721 31.14 9.15 23.26
N GLU A 722 31.30 10.20 24.05
CA GLU A 722 30.24 10.79 24.87
C GLU A 722 29.75 12.10 24.25
N VAL A 723 28.43 12.23 24.12
CA VAL A 723 27.78 13.45 23.62
C VAL A 723 27.01 14.12 24.75
N ASP A 724 27.29 15.39 24.99
CA ASP A 724 26.57 16.25 25.94
C ASP A 724 26.09 17.51 25.20
N ASP A 725 24.80 17.84 25.33
CA ASP A 725 24.14 18.97 24.67
C ASP A 725 24.39 19.05 23.14
N GLY A 726 24.51 17.88 22.48
CA GLY A 726 24.76 17.77 21.04
C GLY A 726 26.23 17.92 20.62
N GLU A 727 27.14 18.21 21.56
CA GLU A 727 28.58 18.28 21.33
C GLU A 727 29.29 17.01 21.84
N VAL A 728 30.29 16.52 21.13
CA VAL A 728 31.16 15.44 21.61
C VAL A 728 32.08 15.99 22.68
N VAL A 729 32.01 15.44 23.89
CA VAL A 729 32.81 15.87 25.06
C VAL A 729 33.94 14.92 25.41
N GLU A 730 33.84 13.64 25.04
CA GLU A 730 34.88 12.62 25.25
C GLU A 730 34.93 11.62 24.07
N ILE A 731 36.14 11.19 23.70
CA ILE A 731 36.40 10.15 22.68
C ILE A 731 37.44 9.19 23.25
N GLU A 732 37.08 7.93 23.46
CA GLU A 732 37.98 6.84 23.83
C GLU A 732 38.24 5.95 22.61
N ILE A 733 39.49 5.80 22.20
CA ILE A 733 39.88 4.92 21.09
C ILE A 733 39.86 3.47 21.58
N THR A 734 38.91 2.69 21.06
CA THR A 734 38.72 1.28 21.43
C THR A 734 39.53 0.33 20.55
N ASP A 735 39.72 0.67 19.26
CA ASP A 735 40.64 -0.03 18.35
C ASP A 735 41.19 0.89 17.25
N ASP A 736 42.51 0.91 17.10
CA ASP A 736 43.22 1.50 15.95
C ASP A 736 44.27 0.58 15.35
N GLU A 737 44.30 -0.68 15.80
CA GLU A 737 45.28 -1.68 15.44
C GLU A 737 44.76 -2.68 14.40
N ASP A 738 43.47 -3.04 14.43
CA ASP A 738 42.83 -3.99 13.51
C ASP A 738 41.79 -3.32 12.57
N VAL A 739 42.06 -2.07 12.16
CA VAL A 739 41.15 -1.22 11.39
C VAL A 739 41.49 -1.08 9.89
N THR A 740 40.56 -0.52 9.10
CA THR A 740 40.81 -0.09 7.72
C THR A 740 40.84 1.43 7.63
N VAL A 741 41.95 1.97 7.11
CA VAL A 741 42.18 3.42 7.01
C VAL A 741 42.42 3.84 5.56
N GLU A 742 42.07 5.08 5.25
CA GLU A 742 42.30 5.70 3.94
C GLU A 742 43.09 7.00 4.08
N GLY A 743 43.87 7.35 3.05
CA GLY A 743 44.59 8.62 2.99
C GLY A 743 45.66 8.66 1.91
N GLU A 744 46.39 9.77 1.86
CA GLU A 744 47.45 10.01 0.89
C GLU A 744 48.77 9.39 1.36
N LEU A 745 49.41 8.59 0.52
CA LEU A 745 50.73 8.05 0.78
C LEU A 745 51.79 9.17 0.73
N TYR A 746 52.20 9.70 1.87
CA TYR A 746 53.05 10.89 1.94
C TYR A 746 54.54 10.61 1.71
N ASP A 747 55.08 9.59 2.37
CA ASP A 747 56.52 9.25 2.30
C ASP A 747 56.72 7.76 2.57
N VAL A 748 57.55 7.10 1.75
CA VAL A 748 57.85 5.67 1.88
C VAL A 748 59.27 5.48 2.42
N LYS A 749 59.41 4.58 3.39
CA LYS A 749 60.69 4.21 3.98
C LYS A 749 60.78 2.69 4.10
N SER A 750 62.01 2.18 4.21
CA SER A 750 62.20 0.75 4.44
C SER A 750 61.58 0.35 5.78
N GLY A 751 60.55 -0.51 5.73
CA GLY A 751 59.82 -1.04 6.87
C GLY A 751 58.61 -0.23 7.34
N TYR A 752 58.34 0.96 6.79
CA TYR A 752 57.18 1.79 7.19
C TYR A 752 56.83 2.88 6.16
N ILE A 753 55.63 3.43 6.26
CA ILE A 753 55.18 4.60 5.50
C ILE A 753 54.73 5.73 6.44
N TYR A 754 54.59 6.91 5.87
CA TYR A 754 53.76 7.98 6.42
C TYR A 754 52.47 8.08 5.60
N LEU A 755 51.32 7.94 6.26
CA LEU A 755 49.99 8.17 5.71
C LEU A 755 49.54 9.57 6.13
N GLU A 756 49.14 10.42 5.20
CA GLU A 756 48.56 11.74 5.48
C GLU A 756 47.03 11.65 5.36
N GLN A 757 46.31 12.04 6.42
CA GLN A 757 44.85 12.11 6.45
C GLN A 757 44.41 13.57 6.58
N ASP A 758 43.34 13.91 5.86
CA ASP A 758 42.74 15.24 5.95
C ASP A 758 41.94 15.34 7.24
N ASN A 759 42.27 16.33 8.07
CA ASN A 759 41.59 16.62 9.33
C ASN A 759 41.00 18.05 9.33
N GLY A 760 40.70 18.61 8.15
CA GLY A 760 40.19 19.97 7.97
C GLY A 760 41.27 21.06 8.03
N THR A 761 42.41 20.79 8.68
CA THR A 761 43.50 21.76 8.78
C THR A 761 44.31 21.86 7.48
N SER A 762 44.92 23.03 7.25
CA SER A 762 45.76 23.28 6.06
C SER A 762 46.98 22.35 5.84
N SER A 763 47.28 21.46 6.79
CA SER A 763 48.43 20.54 6.73
C SER A 763 48.10 19.07 6.95
N GLY A 764 46.83 18.71 7.23
CA GLY A 764 46.42 17.36 7.62
C GLY A 764 47.16 16.83 8.86
N VAL A 765 47.00 15.53 9.10
CA VAL A 765 47.75 14.75 10.10
C VAL A 765 48.56 13.65 9.40
N ARG A 766 49.75 13.33 9.91
CA ARG A 766 50.61 12.26 9.37
C ARG A 766 50.82 11.12 10.36
N HIS A 767 50.36 9.93 10.01
CA HIS A 767 50.51 8.71 10.80
C HIS A 767 51.66 7.85 10.28
N LYS A 768 52.50 7.34 11.18
CA LYS A 768 53.60 6.44 10.83
C LYS A 768 53.18 4.97 11.00
N LEU A 769 53.06 4.25 9.90
CA LEU A 769 52.55 2.87 9.89
C LEU A 769 53.62 1.86 9.42
N TYR A 770 53.83 0.79 10.18
CA TYR A 770 54.86 -0.22 9.88
C TYR A 770 54.29 -1.39 9.08
N PHE A 771 55.10 -1.98 8.19
CA PHE A 771 54.69 -3.19 7.47
C PHE A 771 54.65 -4.42 8.38
N ALA A 772 53.66 -5.29 8.18
CA ALA A 772 53.66 -6.63 8.75
C ALA A 772 54.77 -7.49 8.12
N SER A 773 55.10 -8.63 8.75
CA SER A 773 56.12 -9.55 8.22
C SER A 773 55.76 -10.17 6.86
N SER A 774 54.47 -10.13 6.50
CA SER A 774 53.94 -10.54 5.21
C SER A 774 52.82 -9.57 4.81
N VAL A 775 53.16 -8.58 3.97
CA VAL A 775 52.23 -7.57 3.48
C VAL A 775 51.77 -7.87 2.06
N SER A 776 50.50 -7.60 1.76
CA SER A 776 49.96 -7.62 0.40
C SER A 776 49.85 -6.19 -0.15
N LEU A 777 50.75 -5.81 -1.05
CA LEU A 777 50.71 -4.50 -1.72
C LEU A 777 50.12 -4.62 -3.14
N LYS A 778 49.16 -3.77 -3.49
CA LYS A 778 48.49 -3.78 -4.79
C LYS A 778 48.37 -2.39 -5.40
N ASP A 779 48.53 -2.30 -6.72
CA ASP A 779 48.18 -1.11 -7.49
C ASP A 779 46.67 -1.01 -7.73
N LYS A 780 46.22 0.10 -8.32
CA LYS A 780 44.81 0.31 -8.68
C LYS A 780 44.20 -0.72 -9.63
N ASN A 781 45.05 -1.45 -10.37
CA ASN A 781 44.62 -2.52 -11.28
C ASN A 781 44.70 -3.92 -10.62
N ASN A 782 44.84 -3.98 -9.29
CA ASN A 782 45.05 -5.20 -8.50
C ASN A 782 46.31 -6.00 -8.85
N ARG A 783 47.34 -5.36 -9.42
CA ARG A 783 48.65 -5.98 -9.65
C ARG A 783 49.49 -5.88 -8.37
N THR A 784 50.16 -6.97 -8.01
CA THR A 784 51.08 -6.98 -6.86
C THR A 784 52.25 -6.03 -7.11
N ILE A 785 52.58 -5.24 -6.08
CA ILE A 785 53.73 -4.33 -6.03
C ILE A 785 54.71 -4.85 -4.96
N ASP A 786 56.01 -4.61 -5.14
CA ASP A 786 57.01 -4.86 -4.10
C ASP A 786 57.19 -3.61 -3.20
N GLU A 787 57.61 -3.77 -1.95
CA GLU A 787 57.81 -2.64 -1.01
C GLU A 787 58.78 -1.58 -1.58
N ASP A 788 59.81 -2.03 -2.31
CA ASP A 788 60.81 -1.18 -2.95
C ASP A 788 60.25 -0.30 -4.10
N ASP A 789 59.07 -0.65 -4.65
CA ASP A 789 58.42 0.08 -5.74
C ASP A 789 57.27 0.99 -5.22
N LEU A 790 57.05 1.04 -3.90
CA LEU A 790 55.93 1.80 -3.33
C LEU A 790 56.19 3.32 -3.33
N ASP A 791 57.45 3.75 -3.37
CA ASP A 791 57.86 5.17 -3.47
C ASP A 791 57.40 5.83 -4.79
N ASP A 792 57.23 5.06 -5.86
CA ASP A 792 56.62 5.52 -7.13
C ASP A 792 55.16 5.99 -6.97
N TYR A 793 54.52 5.68 -5.84
CA TYR A 793 53.13 6.03 -5.52
C TYR A 793 53.00 7.11 -4.44
N GLU A 794 54.09 7.77 -4.04
CA GLU A 794 54.01 8.95 -3.17
C GLU A 794 53.07 10.01 -3.77
N GLY A 795 52.20 10.53 -2.93
CA GLY A 795 51.12 11.46 -3.26
C GLY A 795 49.91 10.81 -3.95
N LYS A 796 49.66 9.52 -3.70
CA LYS A 796 48.48 8.79 -4.20
C LYS A 796 47.63 8.33 -3.03
N GLU A 797 46.32 8.31 -3.24
CA GLU A 797 45.37 7.73 -2.29
C GLU A 797 45.58 6.22 -2.15
N VAL A 798 45.53 5.76 -0.91
CA VAL A 798 45.65 4.35 -0.54
C VAL A 798 44.58 3.95 0.46
N THR A 799 44.08 2.71 0.34
CA THR A 799 43.34 2.03 1.40
C THR A 799 44.25 1.01 2.06
N ILE A 800 44.31 1.01 3.38
CA ILE A 800 45.21 0.20 4.20
C ILE A 800 44.39 -0.63 5.19
N GLN A 801 44.66 -1.93 5.25
CA GLN A 801 44.17 -2.80 6.32
C GLN A 801 45.29 -3.03 7.33
N LEU A 802 45.05 -2.64 8.58
CA LEU A 802 45.92 -2.91 9.71
C LEU A 802 45.56 -4.27 10.35
N ASP A 803 46.58 -4.90 10.93
CA ASP A 803 46.45 -6.11 11.74
C ASP A 803 47.51 -6.03 12.85
N ASN A 804 47.07 -5.92 14.10
CA ASN A 804 47.91 -5.60 15.27
C ASN A 804 48.82 -4.37 15.03
N GLY A 805 48.24 -3.28 14.52
CA GLY A 805 48.90 -1.98 14.29
C GLY A 805 49.87 -1.97 13.11
N LYS A 806 49.87 -3.01 12.27
CA LYS A 806 50.78 -3.15 11.13
C LYS A 806 50.03 -3.36 9.82
N ILE A 807 50.59 -2.82 8.75
CA ILE A 807 50.03 -2.93 7.40
C ILE A 807 50.06 -4.39 6.95
N LYS A 808 48.89 -5.01 6.92
CA LYS A 808 48.65 -6.36 6.37
C LYS A 808 48.35 -6.29 4.88
N SER A 809 47.61 -5.28 4.45
CA SER A 809 47.45 -4.98 3.03
C SER A 809 47.36 -3.48 2.77
N LEU A 810 47.88 -3.06 1.61
CA LEU A 810 47.77 -1.70 1.11
C LEU A 810 47.40 -1.77 -0.36
N LYS A 811 46.42 -0.97 -0.76
CA LYS A 811 45.99 -0.84 -2.15
C LYS A 811 45.97 0.62 -2.56
N VAL A 812 46.69 0.96 -3.63
CA VAL A 812 46.60 2.27 -4.28
C VAL A 812 45.24 2.39 -4.97
N THR A 813 44.47 3.42 -4.65
CA THR A 813 43.11 3.62 -5.15
C THR A 813 43.04 4.53 -6.37
N GLU A 814 44.00 5.44 -6.57
CA GLU A 814 44.05 6.40 -7.70
C GLU A 814 45.18 6.23 -8.73
#